data_AF-A0A9P4M5S1-F1
#
_entry.id   AF-A0A9P4M5S1-F1
#
_cell.length_a   1.000
_cell.length_b   1.000
_cell.length_c   1.000
_cell.angle_alpha   90.00
_cell.angle_beta   90.00
_cell.angle_gamma   90.00
#
_symmetry.space_group_name_H-M   'P 1'
#
loop_
_entity.id
_entity.type
_entity.pdbx_description
1 polymer ?
#
loop_
_entity_poly.entity_id
_entity_poly.type
_entity_poly.pdbx_seq_one_letter_code
_entity_poly.pdbx_strand_id
1 'polypeptide(L)'
;MPALDNIAAAKRFKLKPSTAKEEWEKHKQQNEHITNEEWAQKIDQLMALVGLEEVKAQFLSILAKIDTCRDQQAALNSDSDKRFNVIFQGNPGTGKTTVALIYGEFMHLVGALESKKMKNTTGAKLAYRGPKGAKKSIKKLLSDSDGGTLFVDEAYQLVAPHSSNQGRQALDVILTEMENNIEKLLAIFAGYKSDMEAFFEHNPGLASRIPYTLTFADFSDDELWKIMCDKIEAKYGGRMKVDDDMGGLYMHIAIRRLGLGRGSKSFGNARAVENLLATISERQALRIRNEVRKHKNDQHNHGDPDRFFFKKEDLIGPDPSQASKDSQAWKELEKLIGLDSVKKSVKQLFRMIEFNYKRELAERNPVRVPLNQVFVGNPGTGKTTVARLYGQILADLGLLSRGDVVLKNPSDFIGDAVGKSEANTRAILASTVGKVLVIDEAYMLHPGDMQTDSYRSGVIDTIVAEVQGVLGEDRAIILVGYEDKLKNMFHHANPGLSRRFPIESPFRFDNFTVSELENIMRKKMKEQDLDATDDAYEVARGIFERALMRPNFSNAGEVERLMADAKMNYESRYANVDVLERPFEVVFESQDIDPNFNRTSAGVGTCRKLLEGRVGENVIVKLERFQKLSIVAHKRGLDPRDWVPTNFIFKGPPGTGKTTAALEMGKIFYDIGFLSTSTVVSCTSSDLIGQYIGQTAPKTKLQLQKALGKVLVIEEAQQLKEPHYASEAANELIQFLSMVENKGRIVVVLVGLTDEMNQLMAARPGLSGLFTEEIKFENIGPDKCVSLLNHELQKGQVEAPFLEDPSSTAYKKVLEYFNDVNRLSTWSNAHHIQALAKSIGFTHLQEMVDNTASD
;
A
#
# COMPACT_ATOMS: atom_id res chain seq x y z
N MET A 1 -41.09 -2.58 8.33
CA MET A 1 -41.38 -3.92 8.87
C MET A 1 -42.58 -4.47 8.14
N PRO A 2 -42.42 -5.52 7.35
CA PRO A 2 -43.16 -6.75 7.65
C PRO A 2 -42.32 -8.03 7.48
N ALA A 3 -42.77 -9.10 8.16
CA ALA A 3 -42.40 -10.51 8.02
C ALA A 3 -41.00 -10.95 8.53
N LEU A 4 -40.85 -11.07 9.84
CA LEU A 4 -39.86 -11.98 10.48
C LEU A 4 -40.54 -13.18 11.19
N ASP A 5 -41.83 -13.42 10.97
CA ASP A 5 -42.61 -14.46 11.66
C ASP A 5 -42.59 -15.85 10.98
N ASN A 6 -41.52 -16.16 10.24
CA ASN A 6 -41.29 -17.52 9.75
C ASN A 6 -39.81 -17.86 9.93
N ILE A 7 -39.37 -17.96 11.19
CA ILE A 7 -38.12 -18.64 11.50
C ILE A 7 -38.37 -20.12 11.19
N ALA A 8 -37.87 -20.57 10.04
CA ALA A 8 -37.82 -21.98 9.70
C ALA A 8 -37.25 -22.76 10.89
N ALA A 9 -37.83 -23.91 11.23
CA ALA A 9 -37.31 -24.78 12.28
C ALA A 9 -35.80 -24.94 12.09
N ALA A 10 -35.02 -24.53 13.10
CA ALA A 10 -33.56 -24.45 13.01
C ALA A 10 -33.00 -25.79 12.51
N LYS A 11 -32.14 -25.74 11.49
CA LYS A 11 -31.46 -26.95 11.02
C LYS A 11 -30.58 -27.48 12.14
N ARG A 12 -30.99 -28.59 12.75
CA ARG A 12 -30.20 -29.27 13.79
C ARG A 12 -29.07 -30.08 13.16
N PHE A 13 -27.92 -30.08 13.82
CA PHE A 13 -26.78 -30.91 13.46
C PHE A 13 -27.16 -32.40 13.45
N LYS A 14 -26.65 -33.14 12.47
CA LYS A 14 -26.88 -34.58 12.34
C LYS A 14 -25.61 -35.27 11.86
N LEU A 15 -24.87 -35.84 12.80
CA LEU A 15 -23.71 -36.68 12.51
C LEU A 15 -24.11 -37.85 11.60
N LYS A 16 -23.33 -38.07 10.55
CA LYS A 16 -23.47 -39.25 9.71
C LYS A 16 -23.00 -40.49 10.50
N PRO A 17 -23.70 -41.63 10.39
CA PRO A 17 -23.23 -42.88 10.97
C PRO A 17 -21.90 -43.30 10.32
N SER A 18 -21.05 -43.97 11.10
CA SER A 18 -19.74 -44.47 10.66
C SER A 18 -19.88 -45.92 10.20
N THR A 19 -19.70 -46.15 8.91
CA THR A 19 -19.79 -47.48 8.30
C THR A 19 -18.68 -48.42 8.78
N ALA A 20 -17.46 -47.92 8.95
CA ALA A 20 -16.32 -48.65 9.49
C ALA A 20 -16.56 -49.03 10.96
N LYS A 21 -17.21 -48.17 11.75
CA LYS A 21 -17.60 -48.55 13.12
C LYS A 21 -18.62 -49.68 13.11
N GLU A 22 -19.62 -49.62 12.23
CA GLU A 22 -20.60 -50.71 12.09
C GLU A 22 -19.96 -52.02 11.63
N GLU A 23 -19.01 -51.96 10.70
CA GLU A 23 -18.21 -53.09 10.25
C GLU A 23 -17.39 -53.70 11.39
N TRP A 24 -16.72 -52.85 12.19
CA TRP A 24 -15.95 -53.28 13.35
C TRP A 24 -16.82 -53.95 14.43
N GLU A 25 -18.01 -53.42 14.71
CA GLU A 25 -18.95 -54.06 15.63
C GLU A 25 -19.41 -55.44 15.11
N LYS A 26 -19.66 -55.57 13.80
CA LYS A 26 -19.95 -56.88 13.20
C LYS A 26 -18.78 -57.85 13.32
N HIS A 27 -17.56 -57.37 13.11
CA HIS A 27 -16.35 -58.18 13.25
C HIS A 27 -16.17 -58.69 14.69
N LYS A 28 -16.39 -57.84 15.70
CA LYS A 28 -16.39 -58.24 17.12
C LYS A 28 -17.46 -59.28 17.45
N GLN A 29 -18.65 -59.18 16.87
CA GLN A 29 -19.73 -60.17 17.05
C GLN A 29 -19.42 -61.53 16.44
N GLN A 30 -18.66 -61.55 15.33
CA GLN A 30 -18.27 -62.80 14.66
C GLN A 30 -17.09 -63.49 15.36
N ASN A 31 -16.27 -62.74 16.10
CA ASN A 31 -15.06 -63.22 16.76
C ASN A 31 -15.05 -62.84 18.26
N GLU A 32 -15.89 -63.51 19.07
CA GLU A 32 -16.08 -63.22 20.51
C GLU A 32 -14.80 -63.28 21.37
N HIS A 33 -13.74 -63.95 20.91
CA HIS A 33 -12.47 -64.03 21.64
C HIS A 33 -11.61 -62.75 21.55
N ILE A 34 -11.85 -61.91 20.54
CA ILE A 34 -11.03 -60.72 20.25
C ILE A 34 -11.39 -59.52 21.15
N THR A 35 -12.59 -59.50 21.74
CA THR A 35 -13.13 -58.34 22.46
C THR A 35 -12.32 -57.95 23.70
N ASN A 36 -11.52 -58.87 24.25
CA ASN A 36 -10.65 -58.64 25.41
C ASN A 36 -9.19 -58.31 25.03
N GLU A 37 -8.85 -58.30 23.75
CA GLU A 37 -7.47 -58.07 23.30
C GLU A 37 -7.12 -56.57 23.33
N GLU A 38 -5.90 -56.25 23.76
CA GLU A 38 -5.45 -54.85 23.91
C GLU A 38 -5.43 -54.10 22.57
N TRP A 39 -5.13 -54.78 21.45
CA TRP A 39 -5.16 -54.15 20.12
C TRP A 39 -6.59 -53.83 19.66
N ALA A 40 -7.59 -54.64 20.03
CA ALA A 40 -8.99 -54.39 19.72
C ALA A 40 -9.49 -53.11 20.42
N GLN A 41 -9.04 -52.88 21.65
CA GLN A 41 -9.31 -51.63 22.38
C GLN A 41 -8.71 -50.40 21.68
N LYS A 42 -7.57 -50.55 20.97
CA LYS A 42 -6.99 -49.45 20.16
C LYS A 42 -7.84 -49.15 18.93
N ILE A 43 -8.45 -50.16 18.31
CA ILE A 43 -9.40 -49.94 17.23
C ILE A 43 -10.68 -49.30 17.77
N ASP A 44 -11.17 -49.69 18.96
CA ASP A 44 -12.31 -49.00 19.60
C ASP A 44 -11.98 -47.52 19.87
N GLN A 45 -10.77 -47.20 20.32
CA GLN A 45 -10.30 -45.82 20.48
C GLN A 45 -10.33 -45.05 19.15
N LEU A 46 -9.90 -45.66 18.04
CA LEU A 46 -9.98 -45.06 16.71
C LEU A 46 -11.44 -44.85 16.27
N MET A 47 -12.30 -45.85 16.46
CA MET A 47 -13.71 -45.81 16.07
C MET A 47 -14.51 -44.77 16.86
N ALA A 48 -14.08 -44.48 18.10
CA ALA A 48 -14.64 -43.42 18.94
C ALA A 48 -14.29 -42.00 18.45
N LEU A 49 -13.22 -41.81 17.67
CA LEU A 49 -12.88 -40.50 17.12
C LEU A 49 -13.96 -40.00 16.17
N VAL A 50 -14.22 -38.69 16.19
CA VAL A 50 -15.19 -38.04 15.29
C VAL A 50 -14.67 -38.04 13.85
N GLY A 51 -15.52 -38.42 12.90
CA GLY A 51 -15.19 -38.46 11.48
C GLY A 51 -14.15 -39.53 11.12
N LEU A 52 -13.20 -39.17 10.25
CA LEU A 52 -12.06 -40.03 9.84
C LEU A 52 -12.47 -41.36 9.20
N GLU A 53 -13.57 -41.37 8.45
CA GLU A 53 -14.16 -42.60 7.92
C GLU A 53 -13.19 -43.38 7.00
N GLU A 54 -12.52 -42.70 6.08
CA GLU A 54 -11.53 -43.33 5.20
C GLU A 54 -10.35 -43.92 5.99
N VAL A 55 -9.90 -43.23 7.04
CA VAL A 55 -8.81 -43.69 7.91
C VAL A 55 -9.25 -44.94 8.68
N LYS A 56 -10.46 -44.93 9.25
CA LYS A 56 -11.05 -46.06 9.98
C LYS A 56 -11.16 -47.30 9.09
N ALA A 57 -11.67 -47.14 7.87
CA ALA A 57 -11.77 -48.22 6.90
C ALA A 57 -10.38 -48.80 6.52
N GLN A 58 -9.37 -47.94 6.36
CA GLN A 58 -8.00 -48.39 6.07
C GLN A 58 -7.39 -49.19 7.22
N PHE A 59 -7.63 -48.81 8.48
CA PHE A 59 -7.18 -49.61 9.63
C PHE A 59 -7.81 -51.01 9.63
N LEU A 60 -9.12 -51.12 9.35
CA LEU A 60 -9.79 -52.42 9.24
C LEU A 60 -9.26 -53.25 8.08
N SER A 61 -8.95 -52.63 6.94
CA SER A 61 -8.33 -53.32 5.81
C SER A 61 -6.93 -53.85 6.14
N ILE A 62 -6.12 -53.07 6.86
CA ILE A 62 -4.79 -53.51 7.33
C ILE A 62 -4.93 -54.66 8.33
N LEU A 63 -5.87 -54.57 9.28
CA LEU A 63 -6.16 -55.65 10.22
C LEU A 63 -6.55 -56.93 9.47
N ALA A 64 -7.52 -56.85 8.56
CA ALA A 64 -7.97 -57.99 7.78
C ALA A 64 -6.82 -58.66 7.01
N LYS A 65 -5.86 -57.86 6.48
CA LYS A 65 -4.65 -58.38 5.86
C LYS A 65 -3.76 -59.14 6.86
N ILE A 66 -3.53 -58.57 8.05
CA ILE A 66 -2.73 -59.20 9.11
C ILE A 66 -3.37 -60.53 9.55
N ASP A 67 -4.67 -60.53 9.80
CA ASP A 67 -5.41 -61.73 10.20
C ASP A 67 -5.35 -62.80 9.10
N THR A 68 -5.57 -62.42 7.84
CA THR A 68 -5.46 -63.32 6.69
C THR A 68 -4.07 -63.96 6.60
N CYS A 69 -3.00 -63.18 6.77
CA CYS A 69 -1.64 -63.70 6.77
C CYS A 69 -1.41 -64.69 7.94
N ARG A 70 -1.90 -64.36 9.13
CA ARG A 70 -1.78 -65.21 10.32
C ARG A 70 -2.52 -66.55 10.13
N ASP A 71 -3.74 -66.52 9.61
CA ASP A 71 -4.58 -67.69 9.36
C ASP A 71 -4.01 -68.61 8.28
N GLN A 72 -3.38 -68.05 7.26
CA GLN A 72 -2.77 -68.83 6.18
C GLN A 72 -1.54 -69.62 6.63
N GLN A 73 -1.04 -69.44 7.86
CA GLN A 73 0.24 -69.98 8.36
C GLN A 73 1.44 -69.72 7.44
N ALA A 74 1.24 -68.89 6.42
CA ALA A 74 2.29 -68.14 5.79
C ALA A 74 2.75 -67.19 6.88
N ALA A 75 3.84 -67.56 7.59
CA ALA A 75 4.69 -66.52 8.15
C ALA A 75 4.81 -65.43 7.08
N LEU A 76 4.83 -64.15 7.48
CA LEU A 76 5.00 -63.04 6.54
C LEU A 76 6.32 -63.29 5.77
N ASN A 77 6.27 -64.07 4.70
CA ASN A 77 7.43 -64.82 4.18
C ASN A 77 8.16 -63.97 3.14
N SER A 78 7.56 -62.85 2.74
CA SER A 78 8.15 -61.83 1.91
C SER A 78 8.33 -60.54 2.71
N ASP A 79 9.46 -59.87 2.51
CA ASP A 79 9.71 -58.53 3.08
C ASP A 79 8.67 -57.49 2.62
N SER A 80 7.91 -57.76 1.55
CA SER A 80 6.79 -56.92 1.09
C SER A 80 5.55 -57.05 1.97
N ASP A 81 5.27 -58.21 2.55
CA ASP A 81 4.07 -58.44 3.37
C ASP A 81 4.22 -57.84 4.78
N LYS A 82 5.46 -57.64 5.24
CA LYS A 82 5.83 -57.05 6.53
C LYS A 82 5.90 -55.52 6.53
N ARG A 83 5.68 -54.85 5.40
CA ARG A 83 5.81 -53.38 5.29
C ARG A 83 4.53 -52.68 5.69
N PHE A 84 4.56 -51.98 6.82
CA PHE A 84 3.44 -51.19 7.36
C PHE A 84 3.68 -49.68 7.40
N ASN A 85 4.77 -49.21 6.77
CA ASN A 85 5.06 -47.79 6.64
C ASN A 85 3.93 -47.06 5.93
N VAL A 86 3.64 -45.83 6.36
CA VAL A 86 2.41 -45.14 5.96
C VAL A 86 2.61 -43.64 5.77
N ILE A 87 1.90 -43.09 4.79
CA ILE A 87 1.82 -41.64 4.56
C ILE A 87 0.48 -41.11 5.02
N PHE A 88 0.48 -40.03 5.80
CA PHE A 88 -0.72 -39.32 6.26
C PHE A 88 -0.85 -38.01 5.51
N GLN A 89 -1.89 -37.88 4.67
CA GLN A 89 -2.16 -36.68 3.89
C GLN A 89 -3.38 -35.94 4.43
N GLY A 90 -3.24 -34.65 4.73
CA GLY A 90 -4.40 -33.81 5.04
C GLY A 90 -4.03 -32.49 5.71
N ASN A 91 -5.02 -31.62 5.84
CA ASN A 91 -4.85 -30.28 6.42
C ASN A 91 -4.51 -30.30 7.93
N PRO A 92 -4.06 -29.18 8.52
CA PRO A 92 -3.76 -29.12 9.95
C PRO A 92 -4.99 -29.44 10.80
N GLY A 93 -4.79 -30.04 11.97
CA GLY A 93 -5.86 -30.27 12.94
C GLY A 93 -6.88 -31.35 12.55
N THR A 94 -6.60 -32.18 11.54
CA THR A 94 -7.41 -33.36 11.19
C THR A 94 -7.14 -34.58 12.09
N GLY A 95 -6.20 -34.51 13.04
CA GLY A 95 -5.92 -35.60 13.99
C GLY A 95 -4.78 -36.54 13.61
N LYS A 96 -3.96 -36.21 12.59
CA LYS A 96 -2.82 -37.03 12.13
C LYS A 96 -1.91 -37.53 13.26
N THR A 97 -1.49 -36.67 14.19
CA THR A 97 -0.60 -37.05 15.30
C THR A 97 -1.29 -38.01 16.27
N THR A 98 -2.57 -37.79 16.56
CA THR A 98 -3.37 -38.67 17.43
C THR A 98 -3.53 -40.06 16.80
N VAL A 99 -3.85 -40.11 15.50
CA VAL A 99 -3.97 -41.38 14.78
C VAL A 99 -2.62 -42.07 14.63
N ALA A 100 -1.51 -41.34 14.50
CA ALA A 100 -0.18 -41.91 14.40
C ALA A 100 0.24 -42.64 15.69
N LEU A 101 -0.13 -42.09 16.85
CA LEU A 101 0.05 -42.77 18.14
C LEU A 101 -0.75 -44.07 18.19
N ILE A 102 -2.04 -44.01 17.83
CA ILE A 102 -2.90 -45.20 17.79
C ILE A 102 -2.34 -46.25 16.81
N TYR A 103 -1.89 -45.83 15.63
CA TYR A 103 -1.33 -46.72 14.61
C TYR A 103 -0.06 -47.43 15.09
N GLY A 104 0.88 -46.68 15.70
CA GLY A 104 2.12 -47.27 16.23
C GLY A 104 1.87 -48.27 17.36
N GLU A 105 0.97 -47.94 18.29
CA GLU A 105 0.57 -48.87 19.36
C GLU A 105 -0.19 -50.08 18.82
N PHE A 106 -1.10 -49.89 17.87
CA PHE A 106 -1.83 -50.96 17.20
C PHE A 106 -0.87 -51.93 16.51
N MET A 107 0.10 -51.43 15.73
CA MET A 107 1.12 -52.25 15.04
C MET A 107 1.96 -53.07 16.02
N HIS A 108 2.30 -52.49 17.18
CA HIS A 108 3.01 -53.25 18.21
C HIS A 108 2.17 -54.39 18.78
N LEU A 109 0.92 -54.11 19.15
CA LEU A 109 0.05 -55.07 19.80
C LEU A 109 -0.38 -56.22 18.89
N VAL A 110 -0.50 -56.00 17.58
CA VAL A 110 -0.77 -57.08 16.60
C VAL A 110 0.50 -57.88 16.25
N GLY A 111 1.67 -57.48 16.75
CA GLY A 111 2.95 -58.15 16.53
C GLY A 111 3.68 -57.75 15.24
N ALA A 112 3.25 -56.67 14.57
CA ALA A 112 3.90 -56.14 13.37
C ALA A 112 5.07 -55.18 13.67
N LEU A 113 5.22 -54.75 14.94
CA LEU A 113 6.27 -53.87 15.41
C LEU A 113 6.79 -54.33 16.79
N GLU A 114 8.10 -54.43 16.96
CA GLU A 114 8.69 -54.94 18.21
C GLU A 114 8.47 -54.00 19.43
N SER A 115 8.25 -52.71 19.21
CA SER A 115 8.13 -51.71 20.29
C SER A 115 7.11 -50.62 19.99
N LYS A 116 6.31 -50.27 21.01
CA LYS A 116 5.34 -49.15 20.97
C LYS A 116 5.95 -47.75 21.07
N LYS A 117 7.27 -47.61 21.24
CA LYS A 117 7.90 -46.30 21.47
C LYS A 117 7.88 -45.46 20.20
N MET A 118 7.30 -44.27 20.30
CA MET A 118 7.21 -43.33 19.18
C MET A 118 8.18 -42.15 19.36
N LYS A 119 8.84 -41.77 18.28
CA LYS A 119 9.69 -40.58 18.21
C LYS A 119 9.13 -39.58 17.20
N ASN A 120 8.73 -38.41 17.71
CA ASN A 120 8.20 -37.33 16.88
C ASN A 120 9.33 -36.38 16.45
N THR A 121 9.34 -36.01 15.18
CA THR A 121 10.21 -34.99 14.58
C THR A 121 9.48 -34.28 13.45
N THR A 122 10.09 -33.21 12.91
CA THR A 122 9.57 -32.48 11.75
C THR A 122 10.54 -32.58 10.56
N GLY A 123 10.02 -32.39 9.35
CA GLY A 123 10.81 -32.33 8.12
C GLY A 123 11.92 -31.27 8.20
N ALA A 124 11.59 -30.03 8.60
CA ALA A 124 12.58 -28.97 8.78
C ALA A 124 13.70 -29.34 9.79
N LYS A 125 13.33 -29.97 10.92
CA LYS A 125 14.32 -30.36 11.94
C LYS A 125 15.27 -31.45 11.44
N LEU A 126 14.76 -32.38 10.65
CA LEU A 126 15.59 -33.41 10.01
C LEU A 126 16.45 -32.82 8.90
N ALA A 127 15.90 -31.92 8.08
CA ALA A 127 16.63 -31.23 7.03
C ALA A 127 17.81 -30.42 7.60
N TYR A 128 17.59 -29.68 8.69
CA TYR A 128 18.65 -28.91 9.36
C TYR A 128 19.75 -29.80 9.95
N ARG A 129 19.40 -30.97 10.50
CA ARG A 129 20.37 -31.89 11.09
C ARG A 129 21.10 -32.77 10.08
N GLY A 130 20.58 -32.84 8.86
CA GLY A 130 21.12 -33.63 7.75
C GLY A 130 21.18 -35.14 8.00
N PRO A 131 21.88 -35.89 7.14
CA PRO A 131 21.91 -37.36 7.16
C PRO A 131 22.50 -37.94 8.45
N LYS A 132 23.53 -37.31 9.03
CA LYS A 132 24.13 -37.74 10.31
C LYS A 132 23.12 -37.64 11.45
N GLY A 133 22.31 -36.58 11.47
CA GLY A 133 21.29 -36.37 12.49
C GLY A 133 20.10 -37.33 12.36
N ALA A 134 19.67 -37.62 11.12
CA ALA A 134 18.65 -38.63 10.84
C ALA A 134 19.11 -40.02 11.33
N LYS A 135 20.31 -40.44 10.94
CA LYS A 135 20.91 -41.72 11.36
C LYS A 135 21.03 -41.83 12.87
N LYS A 136 21.49 -40.77 13.54
CA LYS A 136 21.58 -40.75 15.01
C LYS A 136 20.21 -40.88 15.68
N SER A 137 19.18 -40.26 15.12
CA SER A 137 17.81 -40.29 15.66
C SER A 137 17.20 -41.69 15.53
N ILE A 138 17.39 -42.35 14.38
CA ILE A 138 16.94 -43.73 14.14
C ILE A 138 17.74 -44.72 14.99
N LYS A 139 19.07 -44.63 15.00
CA LYS A 139 19.90 -45.51 15.84
C LYS A 139 19.50 -45.45 17.31
N LYS A 140 19.20 -44.26 17.82
CA LYS A 140 18.71 -44.11 19.20
C LYS A 140 17.36 -44.78 19.42
N LEU A 141 16.46 -44.72 18.44
CA LEU A 141 15.16 -45.37 18.52
C LEU A 141 15.31 -46.91 18.55
N LEU A 142 16.18 -47.43 17.67
CA LEU A 142 16.50 -48.86 17.58
C LEU A 142 17.27 -49.36 18.83
N SER A 143 18.25 -48.62 19.35
CA SER A 143 19.07 -49.05 20.50
C SER A 143 18.35 -48.94 21.84
N ASP A 144 17.58 -47.88 22.06
CA ASP A 144 16.99 -47.58 23.37
C ASP A 144 15.67 -48.33 23.62
N SER A 145 15.15 -49.03 22.62
CA SER A 145 13.79 -49.60 22.67
C SER A 145 13.59 -50.84 21.81
N ASP A 146 14.68 -51.41 21.27
CA ASP A 146 14.66 -52.55 20.34
C ASP A 146 13.65 -52.35 19.19
N GLY A 147 13.55 -51.11 18.70
CA GLY A 147 12.57 -50.71 17.70
C GLY A 147 11.62 -49.59 18.12
N GLY A 148 10.77 -49.17 17.18
CA GLY A 148 9.73 -48.17 17.43
C GLY A 148 9.23 -47.45 16.17
N THR A 149 8.38 -46.45 16.39
CA THR A 149 7.79 -45.62 15.33
C THR A 149 8.51 -44.28 15.18
N LEU A 150 8.97 -43.95 13.96
CA LEU A 150 9.44 -42.61 13.60
C LEU A 150 8.32 -41.83 12.92
N PHE A 151 7.81 -40.79 13.58
CA PHE A 151 6.83 -39.89 13.01
C PHE A 151 7.48 -38.60 12.54
N VAL A 152 7.38 -38.33 11.24
CA VAL A 152 7.91 -37.13 10.60
C VAL A 152 6.75 -36.25 10.14
N ASP A 153 6.49 -35.18 10.89
CA ASP A 153 5.49 -34.18 10.51
C ASP A 153 6.06 -33.21 9.46
N GLU A 154 5.19 -32.70 8.59
CA GLU A 154 5.56 -31.85 7.44
C GLU A 154 6.73 -32.43 6.61
N ALA A 155 6.64 -33.73 6.28
CA ALA A 155 7.71 -34.49 5.64
C ALA A 155 8.17 -33.92 4.29
N TYR A 156 7.27 -33.26 3.54
CA TYR A 156 7.56 -32.59 2.28
C TYR A 156 8.67 -31.51 2.40
N GLN A 157 8.91 -30.97 3.60
CA GLN A 157 10.01 -30.02 3.84
C GLN A 157 11.41 -30.63 3.64
N LEU A 158 11.54 -31.96 3.66
CA LEU A 158 12.81 -32.65 3.38
C LEU A 158 13.22 -32.56 1.92
N VAL A 159 12.26 -32.40 1.01
CA VAL A 159 12.47 -32.42 -0.45
C VAL A 159 12.15 -31.07 -1.10
N ALA A 160 11.62 -30.12 -0.34
CA ALA A 160 11.21 -28.81 -0.82
C ALA A 160 12.32 -28.14 -1.65
N PRO A 161 12.00 -27.36 -2.71
CA PRO A 161 13.00 -26.78 -3.61
C PRO A 161 14.08 -25.94 -2.91
N HIS A 162 13.75 -25.36 -1.75
CA HIS A 162 14.65 -24.55 -0.92
C HIS A 162 15.34 -25.33 0.20
N SER A 163 15.07 -26.63 0.34
CA SER A 163 15.79 -27.48 1.29
C SER A 163 17.22 -27.71 0.79
N SER A 164 18.21 -27.56 1.68
CA SER A 164 19.59 -27.90 1.33
C SER A 164 19.68 -29.37 0.90
N ASN A 165 20.67 -29.73 0.06
CA ASN A 165 20.92 -31.14 -0.32
C ASN A 165 20.99 -32.10 0.88
N GLN A 166 21.23 -31.59 2.09
CA GLN A 166 21.21 -32.37 3.33
C GLN A 166 19.82 -32.94 3.68
N GLY A 167 18.72 -32.29 3.30
CA GLY A 167 17.35 -32.77 3.56
C GLY A 167 17.01 -34.02 2.73
N ARG A 168 17.33 -33.98 1.44
CA ARG A 168 17.21 -35.12 0.53
C ARG A 168 18.06 -36.30 0.99
N GLN A 169 19.32 -36.05 1.34
CA GLN A 169 20.20 -37.08 1.91
C GLN A 169 19.69 -37.64 3.24
N ALA A 170 19.05 -36.82 4.08
CA ALA A 170 18.43 -37.29 5.31
C ALA A 170 17.24 -38.22 5.03
N LEU A 171 16.43 -37.92 4.01
CA LEU A 171 15.35 -38.80 3.56
C LEU A 171 15.89 -40.13 3.03
N ASP A 172 16.95 -40.11 2.21
CA ASP A 172 17.59 -41.33 1.71
C ASP A 172 18.08 -42.24 2.85
N VAL A 173 18.66 -41.65 3.91
CA VAL A 173 19.05 -42.39 5.11
C VAL A 173 17.84 -43.02 5.80
N ILE A 174 16.73 -42.28 5.94
CA ILE A 174 15.51 -42.83 6.57
C ILE A 174 14.98 -44.00 5.75
N LEU A 175 14.90 -43.85 4.42
CA LEU A 175 14.44 -44.93 3.52
C LEU A 175 15.34 -46.16 3.59
N THR A 176 16.66 -45.96 3.65
CA THR A 176 17.63 -47.05 3.79
C THR A 176 17.45 -47.79 5.12
N GLU A 177 17.27 -47.07 6.22
CA GLU A 177 17.07 -47.69 7.53
C GLU A 177 15.70 -48.37 7.66
N MET A 178 14.66 -47.89 6.98
CA MET A 178 13.35 -48.56 6.91
C MET A 178 13.41 -49.90 6.16
N GLU A 179 14.31 -50.01 5.17
CA GLU A 179 14.51 -51.25 4.41
C GLU A 179 15.34 -52.27 5.18
N ASN A 180 16.35 -51.82 5.94
CA ASN A 180 17.22 -52.71 6.70
C ASN A 180 16.64 -53.17 8.05
N ASN A 181 15.60 -52.50 8.56
CA ASN A 181 15.05 -52.72 9.91
C ASN A 181 13.53 -52.96 9.87
N ILE A 182 13.07 -53.85 8.99
CA ILE A 182 11.67 -54.31 8.94
C ILE A 182 11.29 -54.91 10.31
N GLU A 183 10.03 -54.76 10.74
CA GLU A 183 9.51 -55.14 12.08
C GLU A 183 10.10 -54.36 13.28
N LYS A 184 11.27 -53.72 13.12
CA LYS A 184 11.90 -52.87 14.14
C LYS A 184 11.62 -51.37 13.95
N LEU A 185 11.47 -50.89 12.72
CA LEU A 185 11.24 -49.47 12.42
C LEU A 185 9.96 -49.27 11.61
N LEU A 186 9.00 -48.57 12.20
CA LEU A 186 7.81 -48.08 11.50
C LEU A 186 7.98 -46.58 11.19
N ALA A 187 7.96 -46.17 9.93
CA ALA A 187 7.98 -44.76 9.57
C ALA A 187 6.58 -44.26 9.16
N ILE A 188 6.19 -43.12 9.73
CA ILE A 188 4.97 -42.39 9.40
C ILE A 188 5.36 -41.01 8.90
N PHE A 189 5.04 -40.69 7.64
CA PHE A 189 5.30 -39.38 7.05
C PHE A 189 3.99 -38.61 6.91
N ALA A 190 3.89 -37.44 7.53
CA ALA A 190 2.69 -36.60 7.48
C ALA A 190 2.93 -35.31 6.69
N GLY A 191 1.91 -34.84 5.95
CA GLY A 191 1.99 -33.60 5.19
C GLY A 191 0.68 -33.20 4.50
N TYR A 192 0.71 -32.07 3.80
CA TYR A 192 -0.42 -31.60 2.99
C TYR A 192 -0.50 -32.39 1.69
N LYS A 193 -1.72 -32.67 1.22
CA LYS A 193 -1.94 -33.49 0.02
C LYS A 193 -1.18 -32.96 -1.20
N SER A 194 -1.26 -31.65 -1.47
CA SER A 194 -0.56 -31.03 -2.60
C SER A 194 0.97 -31.05 -2.47
N ASP A 195 1.47 -31.02 -1.25
CA ASP A 195 2.91 -30.80 -1.01
C ASP A 195 3.64 -32.15 -0.92
N MET A 196 2.91 -33.21 -0.59
CA MET A 196 3.42 -34.58 -0.63
C MET A 196 3.63 -35.10 -2.07
N GLU A 197 3.09 -34.45 -3.11
CA GLU A 197 3.38 -34.81 -4.51
C GLU A 197 4.89 -34.70 -4.81
N ALA A 198 5.51 -33.58 -4.45
CA ALA A 198 6.96 -33.38 -4.57
C ALA A 198 7.78 -34.38 -3.73
N PHE A 199 7.21 -34.88 -2.62
CA PHE A 199 7.83 -35.92 -1.81
C PHE A 199 7.89 -37.26 -2.55
N PHE A 200 6.84 -37.64 -3.30
CA PHE A 200 6.84 -38.86 -4.10
C PHE A 200 7.74 -38.78 -5.33
N GLU A 201 7.82 -37.63 -5.99
CA GLU A 201 8.67 -37.43 -7.18
C GLU A 201 10.16 -37.60 -6.89
N HIS A 202 10.59 -37.40 -5.64
CA HIS A 202 12.00 -37.44 -5.27
C HIS A 202 12.65 -38.82 -5.40
N ASN A 203 11.91 -39.89 -5.13
CA ASN A 203 12.44 -41.26 -5.21
C ASN A 203 11.36 -42.25 -5.66
N PRO A 204 11.45 -42.82 -6.88
CA PRO A 204 10.50 -43.80 -7.40
C PRO A 204 10.33 -45.04 -6.49
N GLY A 205 11.33 -45.36 -5.68
CA GLY A 205 11.29 -46.45 -4.70
C GLY A 205 10.52 -46.14 -3.42
N LEU A 206 9.87 -44.98 -3.29
CA LEU A 206 8.98 -44.66 -2.17
C LEU A 206 7.70 -45.51 -2.19
N ALA A 207 7.11 -45.70 -3.36
CA ALA A 207 5.85 -46.43 -3.51
C ALA A 207 5.96 -47.91 -3.07
N SER A 208 7.13 -48.52 -3.25
CA SER A 208 7.38 -49.91 -2.83
C SER A 208 7.76 -50.05 -1.35
N ARG A 209 8.25 -48.98 -0.70
CA ARG A 209 8.66 -48.98 0.71
C ARG A 209 7.57 -48.47 1.66
N ILE A 210 6.62 -47.69 1.14
CA ILE A 210 5.49 -47.11 1.88
C ILE A 210 4.18 -47.49 1.16
N PRO A 211 3.62 -48.69 1.44
CA PRO A 211 2.48 -49.21 0.69
C PRO A 211 1.14 -48.55 1.03
N TYR A 212 1.03 -47.84 2.15
CA TYR A 212 -0.23 -47.25 2.61
C TYR A 212 -0.21 -45.72 2.56
N THR A 213 -1.29 -45.14 2.07
CA THR A 213 -1.55 -43.69 2.13
C THR A 213 -2.94 -43.47 2.73
N LEU A 214 -2.98 -42.81 3.89
CA LEU A 214 -4.21 -42.47 4.61
C LEU A 214 -4.53 -41.00 4.36
N THR A 215 -5.72 -40.76 3.80
CA THR A 215 -6.23 -39.41 3.55
C THR A 215 -7.10 -38.94 4.71
N PHE A 216 -6.75 -37.79 5.26
CA PHE A 216 -7.46 -37.12 6.33
C PHE A 216 -8.26 -35.96 5.74
N ALA A 217 -9.54 -36.20 5.48
CA ALA A 217 -10.46 -35.18 4.99
C ALA A 217 -10.70 -34.08 6.05
N ASP A 218 -11.05 -32.88 5.58
CA ASP A 218 -11.53 -31.81 6.45
C ASP A 218 -12.85 -32.21 7.11
N PHE A 219 -13.01 -31.91 8.40
CA PHE A 219 -14.25 -32.19 9.13
C PHE A 219 -15.40 -31.35 8.58
N SER A 220 -16.56 -32.00 8.40
CA SER A 220 -17.86 -31.41 8.10
C SER A 220 -18.38 -30.52 9.25
N ASP A 221 -19.40 -29.70 8.98
CA ASP A 221 -19.97 -28.78 9.99
C ASP A 221 -20.50 -29.58 11.19
N ASP A 222 -21.16 -30.72 10.94
CA ASP A 222 -21.65 -31.63 11.98
C ASP A 222 -20.51 -32.23 12.83
N GLU A 223 -19.39 -32.60 12.20
CA GLU A 223 -18.22 -33.14 12.90
C GLU A 223 -17.50 -32.06 13.72
N LEU A 224 -17.35 -30.85 13.18
CA LEU A 224 -16.78 -29.70 13.88
C LEU A 224 -17.62 -29.31 15.10
N TRP A 225 -18.96 -29.34 14.96
CA TRP A 225 -19.89 -29.15 16.07
C TRP A 225 -19.71 -30.21 17.15
N LYS A 226 -19.59 -31.49 16.79
CA LYS A 226 -19.38 -32.55 17.77
C LYS A 226 -18.05 -32.38 18.52
N ILE A 227 -16.97 -32.05 17.80
CA ILE A 227 -15.67 -31.73 18.39
C ILE A 227 -15.79 -30.54 19.36
N MET A 228 -16.58 -29.51 19.01
CA MET A 228 -16.83 -28.35 19.88
C MET A 228 -17.55 -28.77 21.16
N CYS A 229 -18.60 -29.58 21.06
CA CYS A 229 -19.33 -30.10 22.22
C CYS A 229 -18.40 -30.90 23.16
N ASP A 230 -17.64 -31.85 22.61
CA ASP A 230 -16.72 -32.70 23.38
C ASP A 230 -15.65 -31.86 24.09
N LYS A 231 -15.14 -30.80 23.44
CA LYS A 231 -14.17 -29.88 24.04
C LYS A 231 -14.76 -29.02 25.15
N ILE A 232 -16.00 -28.52 24.99
CA ILE A 232 -16.68 -27.76 26.04
C ILE A 232 -16.95 -28.67 27.25
N GLU A 233 -17.46 -29.87 27.01
CA GLU A 233 -17.75 -30.84 28.06
C GLU A 233 -16.49 -31.20 28.84
N ALA A 234 -15.40 -31.56 28.14
CA ALA A 234 -14.12 -31.88 28.77
C ALA A 234 -13.52 -30.69 29.55
N LYS A 235 -13.59 -29.47 29.00
CA LYS A 235 -13.00 -28.28 29.64
C LYS A 235 -13.74 -27.85 30.91
N TYR A 236 -15.06 -28.00 30.95
CA TYR A 236 -15.90 -27.49 32.05
C TYR A 236 -16.56 -28.59 32.91
N GLY A 237 -16.31 -29.86 32.61
CA GLY A 237 -16.89 -31.02 33.30
C GLY A 237 -18.40 -31.11 33.12
N GLY A 238 -18.90 -30.83 31.91
CA GLY A 238 -20.33 -30.87 31.58
C GLY A 238 -21.21 -29.77 32.20
N ARG A 239 -20.62 -28.83 32.95
CA ARG A 239 -21.38 -27.77 33.65
C ARG A 239 -21.75 -26.57 32.78
N MET A 240 -21.04 -26.36 31.68
CA MET A 240 -21.21 -25.19 30.82
C MET A 240 -22.52 -25.29 30.03
N LYS A 241 -23.40 -24.31 30.22
CA LYS A 241 -24.62 -24.11 29.44
C LYS A 241 -24.38 -23.13 28.30
N VAL A 242 -25.18 -23.25 27.26
CA VAL A 242 -25.10 -22.42 26.06
C VAL A 242 -26.48 -21.88 25.75
N ASP A 243 -26.55 -20.60 25.40
CA ASP A 243 -27.75 -19.94 24.94
C ASP A 243 -28.29 -20.61 23.67
N ASP A 244 -29.60 -20.82 23.61
CA ASP A 244 -30.30 -21.63 22.60
C ASP A 244 -29.86 -23.11 22.52
N ASP A 245 -29.19 -23.64 23.54
CA ASP A 245 -28.64 -25.01 23.63
C ASP A 245 -27.38 -25.32 22.77
N MET A 246 -26.73 -26.47 23.03
CA MET A 246 -25.48 -26.85 22.34
C MET A 246 -25.66 -27.09 20.84
N GLY A 247 -26.86 -27.46 20.38
CA GLY A 247 -27.22 -27.64 18.98
C GLY A 247 -28.06 -26.48 18.40
N GLY A 248 -28.19 -25.39 19.16
CA GLY A 248 -28.97 -24.21 18.82
C GLY A 248 -28.43 -23.39 17.66
N LEU A 249 -29.21 -22.38 17.29
CA LEU A 249 -28.94 -21.43 16.21
C LEU A 249 -27.57 -20.77 16.35
N TYR A 250 -27.21 -20.31 17.56
CA TYR A 250 -25.96 -19.56 17.74
C TYR A 250 -24.72 -20.43 17.62
N MET A 251 -24.78 -21.67 18.14
CA MET A 251 -23.70 -22.64 17.91
C MET A 251 -23.63 -23.02 16.42
N HIS A 252 -24.80 -23.18 15.76
CA HIS A 252 -24.87 -23.46 14.33
C HIS A 252 -24.21 -22.35 13.49
N ILE A 253 -24.49 -21.08 13.78
CA ILE A 253 -23.84 -19.94 13.13
C ILE A 253 -22.32 -19.95 13.38
N ALA A 254 -21.89 -20.16 14.63
CA ALA A 254 -20.46 -20.16 14.99
C ALA A 254 -19.69 -21.25 14.24
N ILE A 255 -20.23 -22.47 14.16
CA ILE A 255 -19.63 -23.58 13.43
C ILE A 255 -19.69 -23.36 11.92
N ARG A 256 -20.79 -22.82 11.38
CA ARG A 256 -20.88 -22.55 9.94
C ARG A 256 -19.87 -21.48 9.51
N ARG A 257 -19.66 -20.45 10.32
CA ARG A 257 -18.60 -19.44 10.09
C ARG A 257 -17.22 -20.07 10.07
N LEU A 258 -16.95 -21.01 10.97
CA LEU A 258 -15.70 -21.77 10.98
C LEU A 258 -15.57 -22.64 9.72
N GLY A 259 -16.65 -23.31 9.31
CA GLY A 259 -16.72 -24.16 8.12
C GLY A 259 -16.53 -23.43 6.78
N LEU A 260 -16.70 -22.10 6.73
CA LEU A 260 -16.41 -21.29 5.53
C LEU A 260 -14.94 -21.38 5.09
N GLY A 261 -14.03 -21.68 6.02
CA GLY A 261 -12.60 -21.87 5.72
C GLY A 261 -12.26 -23.21 5.04
N ARG A 262 -13.20 -24.15 4.97
CA ARG A 262 -12.98 -25.50 4.40
C ARG A 262 -12.58 -25.42 2.92
N GLY A 263 -11.67 -26.31 2.50
CA GLY A 263 -11.13 -26.33 1.13
C GLY A 263 -9.97 -25.37 0.88
N SER A 264 -9.58 -24.57 1.89
CA SER A 264 -8.29 -23.87 1.89
C SER A 264 -7.17 -24.80 2.38
N LYS A 265 -5.93 -24.60 1.90
CA LYS A 265 -4.75 -25.37 2.34
C LYS A 265 -4.42 -25.15 3.84
N SER A 266 -4.93 -24.08 4.43
CA SER A 266 -4.65 -23.66 5.80
C SER A 266 -5.80 -23.91 6.77
N PHE A 267 -6.86 -24.61 6.35
CA PHE A 267 -8.00 -24.85 7.24
C PHE A 267 -7.61 -25.69 8.45
N GLY A 268 -7.76 -25.11 9.65
CA GLY A 268 -7.22 -25.68 10.89
C GLY A 268 -8.04 -26.80 11.53
N ASN A 269 -9.21 -27.16 10.99
CA ASN A 269 -10.06 -28.25 11.50
C ASN A 269 -10.27 -28.21 13.02
N ALA A 270 -9.92 -29.26 13.79
CA ALA A 270 -10.10 -29.29 15.25
C ALA A 270 -9.31 -28.18 15.97
N ARG A 271 -8.19 -27.72 15.39
CA ARG A 271 -7.41 -26.58 15.89
C ARG A 271 -8.17 -25.26 15.71
N ALA A 272 -8.93 -25.13 14.62
CA ALA A 272 -9.83 -23.98 14.43
C ALA A 272 -10.94 -23.99 15.49
N VAL A 273 -11.46 -25.16 15.86
CA VAL A 273 -12.46 -25.31 16.94
C VAL A 273 -11.87 -24.90 18.29
N GLU A 274 -10.62 -25.27 18.58
CA GLU A 274 -9.90 -24.83 19.79
C GLU A 274 -9.76 -23.30 19.84
N ASN A 275 -9.37 -22.69 18.73
CA ASN A 275 -9.24 -21.24 18.63
C ASN A 275 -10.59 -20.53 18.79
N LEU A 276 -11.66 -21.08 18.21
CA LEU A 276 -13.01 -20.55 18.38
C LEU A 276 -13.46 -20.65 19.85
N LEU A 277 -13.26 -21.80 20.51
CA LEU A 277 -13.60 -21.95 21.93
C LEU A 277 -12.78 -21.02 22.83
N ALA A 278 -11.50 -20.80 22.52
CA ALA A 278 -10.67 -19.81 23.20
C ALA A 278 -11.25 -18.40 23.05
N THR A 279 -11.63 -18.01 21.83
CA THR A 279 -12.26 -16.72 21.53
C THR A 279 -13.58 -16.53 22.28
N ILE A 280 -14.44 -17.55 22.29
CA ILE A 280 -15.71 -17.54 23.04
C ILE A 280 -15.46 -17.37 24.54
N SER A 281 -14.48 -18.11 25.08
CA SER A 281 -14.09 -18.03 26.50
C SER A 281 -13.57 -16.63 26.87
N GLU A 282 -12.80 -16.00 25.98
CA GLU A 282 -12.24 -14.65 26.19
C GLU A 282 -13.34 -13.58 26.18
N ARG A 283 -14.29 -13.67 25.23
CA ARG A 283 -15.48 -12.79 25.21
C ARG A 283 -16.31 -12.94 26.48
N GLN A 284 -16.55 -14.17 26.92
CA GLN A 284 -17.25 -14.45 28.18
C GLN A 284 -16.52 -13.83 29.38
N ALA A 285 -15.19 -13.97 29.45
CA ALA A 285 -14.39 -13.40 30.52
C ALA A 285 -14.48 -11.86 30.55
N LEU A 286 -14.43 -11.20 29.39
CA LEU A 286 -14.59 -9.75 29.26
C LEU A 286 -16.00 -9.30 29.70
N ARG A 287 -17.04 -10.03 29.26
CA ARG A 287 -18.43 -9.78 29.68
C ARG A 287 -18.58 -9.90 31.19
N ILE A 288 -18.17 -11.02 31.79
CA ILE A 288 -18.25 -11.25 33.24
C ILE A 288 -17.49 -10.16 34.01
N ARG A 289 -16.29 -9.78 33.55
CA ARG A 289 -15.52 -8.68 34.17
C ARG A 289 -16.29 -7.37 34.17
N ASN A 290 -16.97 -7.05 33.07
CA ASN A 290 -17.76 -5.82 32.94
C ASN A 290 -19.05 -5.88 33.78
N GLU A 291 -19.73 -7.03 33.82
CA GLU A 291 -20.89 -7.26 34.68
C GLU A 291 -20.50 -7.09 36.16
N VAL A 292 -19.44 -7.76 36.63
CA VAL A 292 -18.93 -7.61 38.02
C VAL A 292 -18.58 -6.17 38.37
N ARG A 293 -17.96 -5.41 37.46
CA ARG A 293 -17.64 -3.99 37.68
C ARG A 293 -18.92 -3.14 37.84
N LYS A 294 -19.96 -3.39 37.05
CA LYS A 294 -21.24 -2.70 37.17
C LYS A 294 -21.92 -3.03 38.51
N HIS A 295 -21.93 -4.29 38.92
CA HIS A 295 -22.48 -4.71 40.21
C HIS A 295 -21.80 -4.05 41.41
N LYS A 296 -20.47 -3.82 41.36
CA LYS A 296 -19.77 -3.07 42.44
C LYS A 296 -20.20 -1.61 42.57
N ASN A 297 -20.71 -1.01 41.49
CA ASN A 297 -21.12 0.39 41.45
C ASN A 297 -22.63 0.58 41.70
N ASP A 298 -23.41 -0.50 41.74
CA ASP A 298 -24.87 -0.46 41.76
C ASP A 298 -25.40 -1.23 42.98
N GLN A 299 -25.76 -0.50 44.05
CA GLN A 299 -26.13 -1.06 45.36
C GLN A 299 -27.39 -1.96 45.35
N HIS A 300 -28.15 -1.98 44.24
CA HIS A 300 -29.43 -2.68 44.12
C HIS A 300 -29.38 -3.97 43.27
N ASN A 301 -28.21 -4.39 42.77
CA ASN A 301 -28.10 -5.53 41.85
C ASN A 301 -27.27 -6.69 42.45
N HIS A 302 -27.95 -7.68 43.04
CA HIS A 302 -27.35 -8.72 43.91
C HIS A 302 -27.00 -10.07 43.23
N GLY A 303 -27.15 -10.23 41.92
CA GLY A 303 -26.79 -11.49 41.24
C GLY A 303 -25.31 -11.55 40.82
N ASP A 304 -24.55 -12.55 41.26
CA ASP A 304 -23.21 -12.83 40.72
C ASP A 304 -23.37 -13.35 39.27
N PRO A 305 -22.58 -12.86 38.28
CA PRO A 305 -22.70 -13.31 36.90
C PRO A 305 -22.49 -14.82 36.75
N ASP A 306 -23.33 -15.48 35.96
CA ASP A 306 -23.19 -16.91 35.69
C ASP A 306 -21.91 -17.17 34.86
N ARG A 307 -20.92 -17.79 35.50
CA ARG A 307 -19.63 -18.14 34.90
C ARG A 307 -19.68 -19.43 34.06
N PHE A 308 -20.76 -20.20 34.16
CA PHE A 308 -20.99 -21.45 33.42
C PHE A 308 -22.09 -21.29 32.37
N PHE A 309 -22.25 -20.07 31.82
CA PHE A 309 -23.18 -19.80 30.73
C PHE A 309 -22.52 -18.97 29.62
N PHE A 310 -22.51 -19.51 28.40
CA PHE A 310 -22.17 -18.78 27.18
C PHE A 310 -23.41 -18.13 26.59
N LYS A 311 -23.41 -16.80 26.48
CA LYS A 311 -24.46 -16.02 25.82
C LYS A 311 -24.26 -15.99 24.31
N LYS A 312 -25.30 -15.63 23.56
CA LYS A 312 -25.24 -15.32 22.13
C LYS A 312 -24.00 -14.50 21.74
N GLU A 313 -23.71 -13.39 22.43
CA GLU A 313 -22.58 -12.51 22.07
C GLU A 313 -21.22 -13.16 22.31
N ASP A 314 -21.13 -14.10 23.25
CA ASP A 314 -19.91 -14.88 23.49
C ASP A 314 -19.65 -15.79 22.26
N LEU A 315 -20.70 -16.46 21.76
CA LEU A 315 -20.66 -17.42 20.65
C LEU A 315 -20.39 -16.77 19.29
N ILE A 316 -21.22 -15.78 18.91
CA ILE A 316 -21.21 -15.20 17.55
C ILE A 316 -20.66 -13.77 17.50
N GLY A 317 -20.19 -13.24 18.62
CA GLY A 317 -19.67 -11.87 18.72
C GLY A 317 -20.78 -10.84 18.99
N PRO A 318 -20.39 -9.57 19.23
CA PRO A 318 -21.34 -8.52 19.55
C PRO A 318 -22.27 -8.23 18.37
N ASP A 319 -23.47 -7.72 18.68
CA ASP A 319 -24.37 -7.22 17.63
C ASP A 319 -23.70 -6.04 16.89
N PRO A 320 -23.45 -6.15 15.58
CA PRO A 320 -22.75 -5.11 14.84
C PRO A 320 -23.44 -3.73 14.88
N SER A 321 -24.77 -3.70 15.01
CA SER A 321 -25.53 -2.45 15.13
C SER A 321 -25.30 -1.71 16.44
N GLN A 322 -24.91 -2.44 17.49
CA GLN A 322 -24.54 -1.86 18.76
C GLN A 322 -23.02 -1.62 18.84
N ALA A 323 -22.22 -2.58 18.39
CA ALA A 323 -20.76 -2.48 18.37
C ALA A 323 -20.26 -1.26 17.59
N SER A 324 -20.87 -0.95 16.44
CA SER A 324 -20.52 0.24 15.65
C SER A 324 -20.77 1.55 16.40
N LYS A 325 -21.84 1.63 17.21
CA LYS A 325 -22.16 2.82 18.05
C LYS A 325 -21.24 2.95 19.25
N ASP A 326 -20.78 1.83 19.78
CA ASP A 326 -19.95 1.79 20.98
C ASP A 326 -18.46 1.92 20.66
N SER A 327 -18.04 1.65 19.42
CA SER A 327 -16.66 1.76 18.97
C SER A 327 -16.09 3.17 19.19
N GLN A 328 -15.08 3.25 20.06
CA GLN A 328 -14.35 4.50 20.30
C GLN A 328 -13.48 4.87 19.11
N ALA A 329 -12.89 3.89 18.44
CA ALA A 329 -12.09 4.10 17.24
C ALA A 329 -12.93 4.70 16.10
N TRP A 330 -14.20 4.27 15.96
CA TRP A 330 -15.12 4.90 15.03
C TRP A 330 -15.43 6.36 15.39
N LYS A 331 -15.72 6.65 16.67
CA LYS A 331 -15.94 8.02 17.14
C LYS A 331 -14.74 8.92 16.95
N GLU A 332 -13.53 8.37 17.12
CA GLU A 332 -12.28 9.09 16.86
C GLU A 332 -12.10 9.38 15.36
N LEU A 333 -12.40 8.41 14.50
CA LEU A 333 -12.38 8.59 13.04
C LEU A 333 -13.39 9.65 12.59
N GLU A 334 -14.61 9.68 13.15
CA GLU A 334 -15.60 10.72 12.83
C GLU A 334 -15.14 12.13 13.21
N LYS A 335 -14.34 12.27 14.28
CA LYS A 335 -13.76 13.55 14.72
C LYS A 335 -12.58 14.03 13.87
N LEU A 336 -11.98 13.19 13.03
CA LEU A 336 -10.92 13.62 12.13
C LEU A 336 -11.48 14.63 11.11
N ILE A 337 -10.69 15.66 10.83
CA ILE A 337 -11.06 16.73 9.88
C ILE A 337 -11.06 16.13 8.46
N GLY A 338 -12.10 16.45 7.67
CA GLY A 338 -12.30 15.93 6.32
C GLY A 338 -12.55 14.43 6.26
N LEU A 339 -11.99 13.75 5.25
CA LEU A 339 -12.07 12.29 5.06
C LEU A 339 -13.51 11.77 4.86
N ASP A 340 -14.39 12.55 4.26
CA ASP A 340 -15.81 12.18 4.08
C ASP A 340 -16.01 10.91 3.25
N SER A 341 -15.20 10.74 2.20
CA SER A 341 -15.18 9.53 1.37
C SER A 341 -14.81 8.29 2.19
N VAL A 342 -13.76 8.37 3.02
CA VAL A 342 -13.35 7.31 3.97
C VAL A 342 -14.46 7.01 4.97
N LYS A 343 -15.02 8.04 5.62
CA LYS A 343 -16.11 7.89 6.61
C LYS A 343 -17.32 7.20 5.99
N LYS A 344 -17.66 7.55 4.74
CA LYS A 344 -18.74 6.91 3.99
C LYS A 344 -18.46 5.43 3.71
N SER A 345 -17.23 5.07 3.32
CA SER A 345 -16.83 3.69 3.09
C SER A 345 -16.92 2.83 4.36
N VAL A 346 -16.48 3.34 5.52
CA VAL A 346 -16.64 2.63 6.81
C VAL A 346 -18.12 2.46 7.18
N LYS A 347 -18.95 3.50 7.00
CA LYS A 347 -20.41 3.41 7.23
C LYS A 347 -21.05 2.35 6.33
N GLN A 348 -20.59 2.20 5.08
CA GLN A 348 -21.07 1.16 4.17
C GLN A 348 -20.65 -0.23 4.63
N LEU A 349 -19.43 -0.38 5.13
CA LEU A 349 -18.97 -1.63 5.75
C LEU A 349 -19.85 -2.02 6.94
N PHE A 350 -20.18 -1.09 7.83
CA PHE A 350 -21.11 -1.35 8.95
C PHE A 350 -22.45 -1.88 8.46
N ARG A 351 -23.08 -1.21 7.49
CA ARG A 351 -24.37 -1.66 6.92
C ARG A 351 -24.29 -3.06 6.34
N MET A 352 -23.18 -3.41 5.69
CA MET A 352 -22.99 -4.74 5.11
C MET A 352 -22.82 -5.81 6.20
N ILE A 353 -22.08 -5.52 7.26
CA ILE A 353 -21.89 -6.44 8.39
C ILE A 353 -23.22 -6.65 9.13
N GLU A 354 -23.97 -5.58 9.42
CA GLU A 354 -25.30 -5.65 10.02
C GLU A 354 -26.27 -6.48 9.16
N PHE A 355 -26.23 -6.29 7.85
CA PHE A 355 -27.04 -7.06 6.92
C PHE A 355 -26.69 -8.56 6.96
N ASN A 356 -25.39 -8.89 6.96
CA ASN A 356 -24.94 -10.27 7.08
C ASN A 356 -25.30 -10.91 8.41
N TYR A 357 -25.17 -10.19 9.51
CA TYR A 357 -25.57 -10.67 10.82
C TYR A 357 -27.07 -11.03 10.86
N LYS A 358 -27.93 -10.18 10.29
CA LYS A 358 -29.37 -10.50 10.14
C LYS A 358 -29.62 -11.72 9.26
N ARG A 359 -28.85 -11.89 8.18
CA ARG A 359 -28.95 -13.07 7.31
C ARG A 359 -28.57 -14.34 8.05
N GLU A 360 -27.49 -14.31 8.82
CA GLU A 360 -27.02 -15.45 9.61
C GLU A 360 -28.03 -15.85 10.69
N LEU A 361 -28.63 -14.88 11.38
CA LEU A 361 -29.74 -15.13 12.32
C LEU A 361 -30.97 -15.76 11.64
N ALA A 362 -31.15 -15.52 10.34
CA ALA A 362 -32.16 -16.18 9.51
C ALA A 362 -31.65 -17.46 8.80
N GLU A 363 -30.50 -17.99 9.24
CA GLU A 363 -29.80 -19.15 8.68
C GLU A 363 -29.44 -19.04 7.18
N ARG A 364 -29.45 -17.83 6.61
CA ARG A 364 -29.07 -17.57 5.22
C ARG A 364 -27.57 -17.37 5.10
N ASN A 365 -27.01 -17.72 3.93
CA ASN A 365 -25.59 -17.48 3.64
C ASN A 365 -25.28 -15.98 3.64
N PRO A 366 -24.22 -15.54 4.34
CA PRO A 366 -23.80 -14.14 4.30
C PRO A 366 -23.34 -13.79 2.88
N VAL A 367 -23.51 -12.53 2.50
CA VAL A 367 -22.90 -11.97 1.30
C VAL A 367 -21.42 -11.76 1.57
N ARG A 368 -20.57 -12.03 0.58
CA ARG A 368 -19.13 -11.81 0.73
C ARG A 368 -18.83 -10.34 1.06
N VAL A 369 -18.02 -10.14 2.09
CA VAL A 369 -17.45 -8.84 2.44
C VAL A 369 -15.95 -8.95 2.23
N PRO A 370 -15.34 -8.13 1.36
CA PRO A 370 -13.90 -8.07 1.26
C PRO A 370 -13.34 -7.42 2.53
N LEU A 371 -12.61 -8.19 3.33
CA LEU A 371 -11.92 -7.68 4.52
C LEU A 371 -10.68 -6.87 4.13
N ASN A 372 -9.98 -7.33 3.10
CA ASN A 372 -8.84 -6.64 2.52
C ASN A 372 -9.29 -5.34 1.83
N GLN A 373 -8.48 -4.30 1.96
CA GLN A 373 -8.79 -2.97 1.44
C GLN A 373 -7.64 -2.42 0.60
N VAL A 374 -7.96 -1.44 -0.25
CA VAL A 374 -6.98 -0.64 -0.96
C VAL A 374 -7.19 0.82 -0.56
N PHE A 375 -6.16 1.48 -0.05
CA PHE A 375 -6.17 2.88 0.36
C PHE A 375 -5.40 3.69 -0.67
N VAL A 376 -6.09 4.61 -1.33
CA VAL A 376 -5.51 5.46 -2.39
C VAL A 376 -5.57 6.93 -2.00
N GLY A 377 -4.52 7.68 -2.31
CA GLY A 377 -4.51 9.15 -2.15
C GLY A 377 -3.12 9.71 -1.91
N ASN A 378 -2.99 11.03 -1.97
CA ASN A 378 -1.70 11.72 -1.85
C ASN A 378 -1.08 11.61 -0.45
N PRO A 379 0.24 11.83 -0.28
CA PRO A 379 0.89 11.87 1.02
C PRO A 379 0.22 12.88 1.96
N GLY A 380 0.31 12.61 3.27
CA GLY A 380 -0.19 13.50 4.31
C GLY A 380 -1.71 13.59 4.46
N THR A 381 -2.49 12.72 3.80
CA THR A 381 -3.96 12.64 3.95
C THR A 381 -4.41 11.80 5.15
N GLY A 382 -3.50 11.22 5.94
CA GLY A 382 -3.84 10.48 7.16
C GLY A 382 -4.10 8.97 6.98
N LYS A 383 -3.68 8.37 5.87
CA LYS A 383 -3.84 6.93 5.57
C LYS A 383 -3.41 6.00 6.70
N THR A 384 -2.22 6.20 7.26
CA THR A 384 -1.67 5.39 8.36
C THR A 384 -2.48 5.54 9.64
N THR A 385 -2.95 6.74 9.95
CA THR A 385 -3.79 7.03 11.12
C THR A 385 -5.14 6.31 10.99
N VAL A 386 -5.78 6.42 9.81
CA VAL A 386 -7.03 5.72 9.53
C VAL A 386 -6.85 4.21 9.54
N ALA A 387 -5.74 3.68 9.04
CA ALA A 387 -5.48 2.23 9.08
C ALA A 387 -5.45 1.69 10.51
N ARG A 388 -4.87 2.45 11.47
CA ARG A 388 -4.88 2.11 12.90
C ARG A 388 -6.29 2.08 13.48
N LEU A 389 -7.07 3.13 13.24
CA LEU A 389 -8.45 3.20 13.70
C LEU A 389 -9.30 2.11 13.05
N TYR A 390 -9.10 1.85 11.76
CA TYR A 390 -9.81 0.81 11.02
C TYR A 390 -9.53 -0.59 11.58
N GLY A 391 -8.28 -0.91 11.95
CA GLY A 391 -7.96 -2.16 12.63
C GLY A 391 -8.71 -2.32 13.95
N GLN A 392 -8.73 -1.28 14.78
CA GLN A 392 -9.49 -1.30 16.02
C GLN A 392 -11.01 -1.42 15.78
N ILE A 393 -11.55 -0.74 14.75
CA ILE A 393 -12.94 -0.87 14.34
C ILE A 393 -13.28 -2.33 13.97
N LEU A 394 -12.42 -3.00 13.19
CA LEU A 394 -12.65 -4.41 12.84
C LEU A 394 -12.63 -5.33 14.07
N ALA A 395 -11.78 -5.06 15.05
CA ALA A 395 -11.75 -5.79 16.31
C ALA A 395 -13.00 -5.55 17.17
N ASP A 396 -13.43 -4.28 17.28
CA ASP A 396 -14.66 -3.90 18.00
C ASP A 396 -15.91 -4.59 17.40
N LEU A 397 -15.93 -4.78 16.07
CA LEU A 397 -16.97 -5.50 15.34
C LEU A 397 -16.85 -7.03 15.44
N GLY A 398 -15.79 -7.56 16.07
CA GLY A 398 -15.53 -8.99 16.19
C GLY A 398 -15.11 -9.68 14.89
N LEU A 399 -14.64 -8.92 13.89
CA LEU A 399 -14.11 -9.43 12.64
C LEU A 399 -12.63 -9.84 12.73
N LEU A 400 -11.89 -9.23 13.66
CA LEU A 400 -10.52 -9.61 14.02
C LEU A 400 -10.44 -9.89 15.52
N SER A 401 -9.55 -10.80 15.92
CA SER A 401 -9.28 -11.09 17.33
C SER A 401 -8.50 -9.96 18.02
N ARG A 402 -7.72 -9.17 17.27
CA ARG A 402 -7.02 -7.97 17.76
C ARG A 402 -7.18 -6.80 16.78
N GLY A 403 -6.93 -5.59 17.28
CA GLY A 403 -7.02 -4.35 16.49
C GLY A 403 -5.66 -3.80 16.04
N ASP A 404 -4.56 -4.49 16.36
CA ASP A 404 -3.21 -3.99 16.11
C ASP A 404 -2.91 -3.89 14.62
N VAL A 405 -2.10 -2.91 14.25
CA VAL A 405 -1.61 -2.72 12.88
C VAL A 405 -0.11 -3.05 12.81
N VAL A 406 0.25 -3.86 11.83
CA VAL A 406 1.64 -4.14 11.43
C VAL A 406 1.89 -3.39 10.14
N LEU A 407 2.73 -2.35 10.19
CA LEU A 407 3.12 -1.58 9.01
C LEU A 407 4.39 -2.15 8.40
N LYS A 408 4.37 -2.35 7.08
CA LYS A 408 5.46 -2.90 6.28
C LYS A 408 5.62 -2.14 4.98
N ASN A 409 6.86 -2.06 4.52
CA ASN A 409 7.21 -1.52 3.21
C ASN A 409 7.67 -2.65 2.30
N PRO A 410 7.75 -2.44 0.97
CA PRO A 410 8.14 -3.45 0.00
C PRO A 410 9.52 -4.06 0.31
N SER A 411 10.44 -3.27 0.87
CA SER A 411 11.76 -3.72 1.32
C SER A 411 11.73 -4.74 2.46
N ASP A 412 10.69 -4.77 3.30
CA ASP A 412 10.55 -5.79 4.34
C ASP A 412 10.26 -7.19 3.76
N PHE A 413 9.67 -7.24 2.56
CA PHE A 413 9.30 -8.49 1.91
C PHE A 413 10.41 -9.03 1.02
N ILE A 414 11.14 -8.14 0.34
CA ILE A 414 12.18 -8.52 -0.64
C ILE A 414 13.42 -9.04 0.09
N GLY A 415 13.84 -10.26 -0.24
CA GLY A 415 15.07 -10.86 0.27
C GLY A 415 16.19 -10.90 -0.75
N ASP A 416 17.44 -10.97 -0.28
CA ASP A 416 18.65 -10.93 -1.11
C ASP A 416 18.96 -12.25 -1.85
N ALA A 417 18.09 -13.27 -1.71
CA ALA A 417 18.30 -14.62 -2.24
C ALA A 417 16.99 -15.28 -2.69
N VAL A 418 17.08 -16.24 -3.62
CA VAL A 418 15.93 -16.90 -4.23
C VAL A 418 15.16 -17.70 -3.18
N GLY A 419 13.84 -17.50 -3.07
CA GLY A 419 13.00 -18.12 -2.05
C GLY A 419 12.93 -17.37 -0.71
N LYS A 420 13.80 -16.35 -0.50
CA LYS A 420 13.83 -15.59 0.75
C LYS A 420 12.65 -14.63 0.86
N SER A 421 12.23 -14.04 -0.26
CA SER A 421 11.08 -13.13 -0.29
C SER A 421 9.78 -13.83 0.13
N GLU A 422 9.57 -15.05 -0.35
CA GLU A 422 8.42 -15.89 -0.04
C GLU A 422 8.45 -16.33 1.43
N ALA A 423 9.62 -16.70 1.95
CA ALA A 423 9.79 -17.04 3.35
C ALA A 423 9.50 -15.84 4.28
N ASN A 424 10.02 -14.65 3.93
CA ASN A 424 9.75 -13.41 4.66
C ASN A 424 8.25 -13.08 4.62
N THR A 425 7.63 -13.21 3.45
CA THR A 425 6.19 -12.98 3.25
C THR A 425 5.35 -13.90 4.14
N ARG A 426 5.64 -15.21 4.15
CA ARG A 426 4.94 -16.17 5.03
C ARG A 426 5.13 -15.84 6.51
N ALA A 427 6.34 -15.43 6.93
CA ALA A 427 6.61 -15.04 8.30
C ALA A 427 5.82 -13.79 8.71
N ILE A 428 5.77 -12.77 7.83
CA ILE A 428 4.97 -11.56 8.05
C ILE A 428 3.49 -11.92 8.15
N LEU A 429 2.96 -12.71 7.20
CA LEU A 429 1.57 -13.16 7.20
C LEU A 429 1.21 -13.97 8.45
N ALA A 430 2.10 -14.82 8.94
CA ALA A 430 1.90 -15.57 10.18
C ALA A 430 1.87 -14.65 11.40
N SER A 431 2.70 -13.60 11.42
CA SER A 431 2.74 -12.62 12.53
C SER A 431 1.54 -11.67 12.58
N THR A 432 0.76 -11.60 11.50
CA THR A 432 -0.39 -10.69 11.34
C THR A 432 -1.74 -11.37 11.57
N VAL A 433 -1.75 -12.63 12.02
CA VAL A 433 -2.99 -13.26 12.51
C VAL A 433 -3.51 -12.48 13.72
N GLY A 434 -4.81 -12.20 13.69
CA GLY A 434 -5.52 -11.30 14.59
C GLY A 434 -5.34 -9.82 14.28
N LYS A 435 -4.58 -9.42 13.25
CA LYS A 435 -4.13 -8.03 13.07
C LYS A 435 -4.42 -7.52 11.66
N VAL A 436 -4.17 -6.23 11.46
CA VAL A 436 -4.14 -5.62 10.12
C VAL A 436 -2.70 -5.52 9.62
N LEU A 437 -2.42 -6.05 8.44
CA LEU A 437 -1.16 -5.82 7.73
C LEU A 437 -1.34 -4.64 6.77
N VAL A 438 -0.59 -3.56 6.98
CA VAL A 438 -0.52 -2.42 6.06
C VAL A 438 0.75 -2.56 5.24
N ILE A 439 0.61 -2.59 3.91
CA ILE A 439 1.74 -2.53 2.97
C ILE A 439 1.73 -1.13 2.37
N ASP A 440 2.64 -0.28 2.85
CA ASP A 440 2.79 1.06 2.32
C ASP A 440 3.53 1.06 0.98
N GLU A 441 3.22 2.01 0.10
CA GLU A 441 3.78 2.10 -1.25
C GLU A 441 3.74 0.75 -2.01
N ALA A 442 2.64 0.00 -1.86
CA ALA A 442 2.54 -1.39 -2.28
C ALA A 442 2.83 -1.62 -3.77
N TYR A 443 2.60 -0.62 -4.63
CA TYR A 443 2.93 -0.69 -6.05
C TYR A 443 4.43 -0.92 -6.35
N MET A 444 5.35 -0.67 -5.40
CA MET A 444 6.77 -1.00 -5.62
C MET A 444 7.06 -2.50 -5.55
N LEU A 445 6.12 -3.31 -5.04
CA LEU A 445 6.18 -4.77 -5.15
C LEU A 445 6.07 -5.23 -6.61
N HIS A 446 5.47 -4.43 -7.50
CA HIS A 446 5.49 -4.69 -8.93
C HIS A 446 5.34 -3.38 -9.72
N PRO A 447 6.45 -2.70 -10.06
CA PRO A 447 6.43 -1.37 -10.67
C PRO A 447 6.01 -1.34 -12.15
N GLY A 448 5.73 -2.48 -12.79
CA GLY A 448 5.34 -2.59 -14.21
C GLY A 448 6.52 -2.47 -15.20
N ASP A 449 6.44 -3.25 -16.30
CA ASP A 449 7.23 -3.28 -17.55
C ASP A 449 8.77 -3.26 -17.55
N MET A 450 9.45 -2.94 -16.44
CA MET A 450 10.90 -3.19 -16.32
C MET A 450 11.14 -4.63 -15.88
N GLN A 451 12.06 -5.34 -16.55
CA GLN A 451 12.60 -6.67 -16.23
C GLN A 451 12.33 -7.04 -14.76
N THR A 452 11.19 -7.70 -14.53
CA THR A 452 10.69 -7.90 -13.17
C THR A 452 11.59 -8.90 -12.47
N ASP A 453 12.29 -8.45 -11.44
CA ASP A 453 13.03 -9.31 -10.53
C ASP A 453 12.11 -10.43 -10.03
N SER A 454 12.48 -11.69 -10.30
CA SER A 454 11.78 -12.89 -9.81
C SER A 454 11.45 -12.81 -8.31
N TYR A 455 12.31 -12.14 -7.53
CA TYR A 455 12.16 -11.89 -6.10
C TYR A 455 10.90 -11.11 -5.69
N ARG A 456 10.40 -10.22 -6.54
CA ARG A 456 9.26 -9.35 -6.22
C ARG A 456 7.92 -10.00 -6.57
N SER A 457 7.86 -10.72 -7.69
CA SER A 457 6.66 -11.49 -8.08
C SER A 457 6.34 -12.58 -7.07
N GLY A 458 7.36 -13.25 -6.51
CA GLY A 458 7.18 -14.26 -5.46
C GLY A 458 6.45 -13.76 -4.21
N VAL A 459 6.56 -12.47 -3.87
CA VAL A 459 5.81 -11.87 -2.76
C VAL A 459 4.31 -11.85 -3.06
N ILE A 460 3.93 -11.36 -4.24
CA ILE A 460 2.53 -11.23 -4.65
C ILE A 460 1.90 -12.62 -4.80
N ASP A 461 2.60 -13.56 -5.40
CA ASP A 461 2.13 -14.94 -5.56
C ASP A 461 1.91 -15.61 -4.20
N THR A 462 2.82 -15.38 -3.25
CA THR A 462 2.67 -15.89 -1.88
C THR A 462 1.46 -15.26 -1.20
N ILE A 463 1.23 -13.94 -1.33
CA ILE A 463 0.03 -13.28 -0.79
C ILE A 463 -1.23 -13.88 -1.42
N VAL A 464 -1.28 -14.06 -2.73
CA VAL A 464 -2.46 -14.62 -3.43
C VAL A 464 -2.72 -16.08 -3.04
N ALA A 465 -1.66 -16.85 -2.77
CA ALA A 465 -1.76 -18.24 -2.33
C ALA A 465 -2.24 -18.39 -0.87
N GLU A 466 -1.77 -17.51 0.02
CA GLU A 466 -1.99 -17.61 1.47
C GLU A 466 -3.17 -16.78 1.99
N VAL A 467 -3.65 -15.81 1.19
CA VAL A 467 -4.68 -14.84 1.60
C VAL A 467 -5.94 -15.04 0.77
N GLN A 468 -7.08 -15.16 1.44
CA GLN A 468 -8.38 -15.31 0.78
C GLN A 468 -9.21 -14.02 0.80
N GLY A 469 -9.03 -13.18 1.81
CA GLY A 469 -9.72 -11.89 1.95
C GLY A 469 -11.21 -12.03 2.22
N VAL A 470 -11.64 -13.12 2.86
CA VAL A 470 -13.05 -13.46 3.14
C VAL A 470 -13.35 -13.54 4.63
N LEU A 471 -14.62 -13.38 4.99
CA LEU A 471 -15.12 -13.53 6.36
C LEU A 471 -14.71 -14.89 6.95
N GLY A 472 -14.05 -14.87 8.11
CA GLY A 472 -13.49 -16.05 8.80
C GLY A 472 -11.96 -16.08 8.80
N GLU A 473 -11.30 -15.31 7.93
CA GLU A 473 -9.87 -15.05 8.02
C GLU A 473 -9.62 -14.03 9.14
N ASP A 474 -8.94 -14.43 10.21
CA ASP A 474 -8.56 -13.57 11.34
C ASP A 474 -7.39 -12.66 10.94
N ARG A 475 -7.51 -11.90 9.84
CA ARG A 475 -6.51 -10.98 9.30
C ARG A 475 -7.14 -10.08 8.24
N ALA A 476 -6.73 -8.81 8.21
CA ALA A 476 -7.03 -7.92 7.09
C ALA A 476 -5.74 -7.34 6.50
N ILE A 477 -5.67 -7.23 5.17
CA ILE A 477 -4.53 -6.61 4.49
C ILE A 477 -4.99 -5.32 3.80
N ILE A 478 -4.24 -4.24 4.02
CA ILE A 478 -4.46 -2.94 3.40
C ILE A 478 -3.27 -2.61 2.51
N LEU A 479 -3.53 -2.45 1.22
CA LEU A 479 -2.53 -1.96 0.27
C LEU A 479 -2.65 -0.44 0.15
N VAL A 480 -1.56 0.29 0.37
CA VAL A 480 -1.55 1.75 0.33
C VAL A 480 -0.70 2.23 -0.85
N GLY A 481 -1.13 3.28 -1.54
CA GLY A 481 -0.34 3.90 -2.60
C GLY A 481 -1.12 4.89 -3.47
N TYR A 482 -0.52 5.30 -4.58
CA TYR A 482 -1.17 6.14 -5.58
C TYR A 482 -2.09 5.30 -6.46
N GLU A 483 -3.26 5.84 -6.79
CA GLU A 483 -4.30 5.09 -7.52
C GLU A 483 -3.81 4.55 -8.86
N ASP A 484 -3.21 5.38 -9.70
CA ASP A 484 -2.75 4.96 -11.03
C ASP A 484 -1.65 3.90 -10.95
N LYS A 485 -0.73 4.04 -9.98
CA LYS A 485 0.37 3.08 -9.77
C LYS A 485 -0.14 1.75 -9.24
N LEU A 486 -1.10 1.76 -8.31
CA LEU A 486 -1.73 0.54 -7.81
C LEU A 486 -2.56 -0.13 -8.90
N LYS A 487 -3.33 0.62 -9.70
CA LYS A 487 -4.04 0.06 -10.86
C LYS A 487 -3.06 -0.62 -11.82
N ASN A 488 -1.95 0.04 -12.17
CA ASN A 488 -0.90 -0.55 -12.99
C ASN A 488 -0.36 -1.85 -12.38
N MET A 489 -0.03 -1.85 -11.07
CA MET A 489 0.40 -3.06 -10.35
C MET A 489 -0.62 -4.20 -10.48
N PHE A 490 -1.92 -3.92 -10.29
CA PHE A 490 -2.97 -4.92 -10.36
C PHE A 490 -3.16 -5.49 -11.78
N HIS A 491 -2.95 -4.68 -12.82
CA HIS A 491 -3.05 -5.13 -14.21
C HIS A 491 -1.91 -6.08 -14.61
N HIS A 492 -0.70 -5.87 -14.08
CA HIS A 492 0.51 -6.58 -14.54
C HIS A 492 1.05 -7.64 -13.58
N ALA A 493 0.72 -7.59 -12.28
CA ALA A 493 1.32 -8.48 -11.29
C ALA A 493 0.77 -9.92 -11.32
N ASN A 494 -0.45 -10.14 -10.84
CA ASN A 494 -1.09 -11.46 -10.79
C ASN A 494 -2.63 -11.32 -10.85
N PRO A 495 -3.32 -12.01 -11.78
CA PRO A 495 -4.79 -11.93 -11.91
C PRO A 495 -5.58 -12.30 -10.64
N GLY A 496 -5.00 -13.12 -9.77
CA GLY A 496 -5.58 -13.51 -8.49
C GLY A 496 -5.68 -12.35 -7.49
N LEU A 497 -4.83 -11.33 -7.61
CA LEU A 497 -4.78 -10.19 -6.68
C LEU A 497 -6.08 -9.37 -6.72
N SER A 498 -6.61 -9.10 -7.91
CA SER A 498 -7.88 -8.38 -8.12
C SER A 498 -9.10 -9.11 -7.53
N ARG A 499 -9.01 -10.43 -7.31
CA ARG A 499 -10.07 -11.21 -6.65
C ARG A 499 -10.02 -11.12 -5.12
N ARG A 500 -8.90 -10.67 -4.55
CA ARG A 500 -8.63 -10.62 -3.10
C ARG A 500 -8.71 -9.20 -2.54
N PHE A 501 -8.52 -8.18 -3.39
CA PHE A 501 -8.51 -6.79 -3.02
C PHE A 501 -9.44 -5.97 -3.92
N PRO A 502 -10.32 -5.11 -3.36
CA PRO A 502 -11.33 -4.37 -4.11
C PRO A 502 -10.75 -3.10 -4.74
N ILE A 503 -9.90 -3.24 -5.78
CA ILE A 503 -9.25 -2.09 -6.45
C ILE A 503 -10.23 -1.16 -7.18
N GLU A 504 -11.40 -1.65 -7.59
CA GLU A 504 -12.45 -0.85 -8.24
C GLU A 504 -13.24 0.03 -7.26
N SER A 505 -13.22 -0.32 -5.96
CA SER A 505 -13.86 0.43 -4.89
C SER A 505 -12.89 0.72 -3.74
N PRO A 506 -11.80 1.46 -3.99
CA PRO A 506 -10.81 1.73 -2.96
C PRO A 506 -11.33 2.77 -1.95
N PHE A 507 -10.71 2.79 -0.79
CA PHE A 507 -10.84 3.91 0.14
C PHE A 507 -10.02 5.07 -0.41
N ARG A 508 -10.72 6.08 -0.95
CA ARG A 508 -10.09 7.32 -1.42
C ARG A 508 -9.83 8.25 -0.26
N PHE A 509 -8.62 8.80 -0.24
CA PHE A 509 -8.18 9.85 0.65
C PHE A 509 -7.96 11.09 -0.20
N ASP A 510 -9.00 11.90 -0.29
CA ASP A 510 -9.00 13.13 -1.06
C ASP A 510 -8.08 14.18 -0.43
N ASN A 511 -7.60 15.13 -1.24
CA ASN A 511 -6.82 16.24 -0.72
C ASN A 511 -7.68 17.10 0.20
N PHE A 512 -7.09 17.60 1.29
CA PHE A 512 -7.76 18.54 2.17
C PHE A 512 -8.01 19.86 1.45
N THR A 513 -9.21 20.41 1.65
CA THR A 513 -9.56 21.77 1.26
C THR A 513 -8.77 22.79 2.09
N VAL A 514 -8.70 24.04 1.63
CA VAL A 514 -7.99 25.12 2.35
C VAL A 514 -8.53 25.30 3.77
N SER A 515 -9.86 25.26 3.94
CA SER A 515 -10.52 25.34 5.25
C SER A 515 -10.17 24.14 6.14
N GLU A 516 -10.05 22.93 5.57
CA GLU A 516 -9.62 21.75 6.34
C GLU A 516 -8.14 21.85 6.74
N LEU A 517 -7.26 22.34 5.86
CA LEU A 517 -5.84 22.58 6.18
C LEU A 517 -5.68 23.62 7.30
N GLU A 518 -6.44 24.71 7.27
CA GLU A 518 -6.48 25.68 8.36
C GLU A 518 -6.97 25.04 9.67
N ASN A 519 -8.04 24.25 9.64
CA ASN A 519 -8.53 23.55 10.83
C ASN A 519 -7.48 22.57 11.38
N ILE A 520 -6.73 21.88 10.50
CA ILE A 520 -5.62 21.00 10.88
C ILE A 520 -4.50 21.85 11.52
N MET A 521 -4.16 23.00 10.96
CA MET A 521 -3.17 23.92 11.49
C MET A 521 -3.56 24.42 12.88
N ARG A 522 -4.80 24.93 13.05
CA ARG A 522 -5.35 25.37 14.34
C ARG A 522 -5.28 24.27 15.39
N LYS A 523 -5.68 23.04 15.03
CA LYS A 523 -5.61 21.89 15.93
C LYS A 523 -4.18 21.58 16.37
N LYS A 524 -3.24 21.50 15.42
CA LYS A 524 -1.82 21.20 15.71
C LYS A 524 -1.11 22.29 16.50
N MET A 525 -1.46 23.54 16.25
CA MET A 525 -0.95 24.69 17.02
C MET A 525 -1.41 24.60 18.47
N LYS A 526 -2.71 24.35 18.69
CA LYS A 526 -3.28 24.16 20.02
C LYS A 526 -2.70 22.97 20.79
N GLU A 527 -2.38 21.87 20.10
CA GLU A 527 -1.70 20.70 20.70
C GLU A 527 -0.26 21.02 21.18
N GLN A 528 0.32 22.14 20.76
CA GLN A 528 1.66 22.59 21.10
C GLN A 528 1.67 23.93 21.86
N ASP A 529 0.51 24.36 22.38
CA ASP A 529 0.32 25.63 23.08
C ASP A 529 0.77 26.86 22.25
N LEU A 530 0.52 26.83 20.94
CA LEU A 530 0.78 27.92 19.99
C LEU A 530 -0.53 28.54 19.51
N ASP A 531 -0.50 29.83 19.19
CA ASP A 531 -1.61 30.54 18.55
C ASP A 531 -1.16 31.42 17.37
N ALA A 532 -2.10 31.94 16.59
CA ALA A 532 -1.84 32.90 15.52
C ALA A 532 -2.96 33.94 15.45
N THR A 533 -2.59 35.15 15.01
CA THR A 533 -3.57 36.20 14.72
C THR A 533 -4.47 35.82 13.53
N ASP A 534 -5.67 36.39 13.44
CA ASP A 534 -6.58 36.14 12.32
C ASP A 534 -5.94 36.52 10.96
N ASP A 535 -5.19 37.62 10.91
CA ASP A 535 -4.44 38.04 9.74
C ASP A 535 -3.38 36.99 9.32
N ALA A 536 -2.70 36.38 10.29
CA ALA A 536 -1.74 35.31 10.02
C ALA A 536 -2.42 34.07 9.43
N TYR A 537 -3.63 33.73 9.87
CA TYR A 537 -4.42 32.66 9.26
C TYR A 537 -4.85 32.99 7.82
N GLU A 538 -5.21 34.24 7.50
CA GLU A 538 -5.48 34.63 6.11
C GLU A 538 -4.23 34.47 5.22
N VAL A 539 -3.05 34.87 5.71
CA VAL A 539 -1.78 34.65 5.01
C VAL A 539 -1.53 33.16 4.79
N ALA A 540 -1.77 32.33 5.80
CA ALA A 540 -1.63 30.88 5.70
C ALA A 540 -2.57 30.26 4.65
N ARG A 541 -3.84 30.71 4.58
CA ARG A 541 -4.78 30.28 3.52
C ARG A 541 -4.23 30.57 2.13
N GLY A 542 -3.73 31.79 1.90
CA GLY A 542 -3.11 32.14 0.62
C GLY A 542 -1.90 31.26 0.27
N ILE A 543 -1.12 30.82 1.26
CA ILE A 543 -0.05 29.82 1.05
C ILE A 543 -0.63 28.46 0.67
N PHE A 544 -1.66 27.98 1.37
CA PHE A 544 -2.28 26.68 1.07
C PHE A 544 -2.94 26.65 -0.31
N GLU A 545 -3.62 27.72 -0.73
CA GLU A 545 -4.16 27.88 -2.08
C GLU A 545 -3.07 27.75 -3.15
N ARG A 546 -1.89 28.34 -2.90
CA ARG A 546 -0.73 28.21 -3.77
C ARG A 546 -0.11 26.82 -3.74
N ALA A 547 -0.08 26.18 -2.57
CA ALA A 547 0.46 24.84 -2.40
C ALA A 547 -0.40 23.79 -3.12
N LEU A 548 -1.73 23.93 -3.10
CA LEU A 548 -2.67 23.07 -3.81
C LEU A 548 -2.47 23.04 -5.34
N MET A 549 -1.79 24.05 -5.90
CA MET A 549 -1.46 24.09 -7.32
C MET A 549 -0.22 23.26 -7.69
N ARG A 550 0.58 22.83 -6.71
CA ARG A 550 1.83 22.11 -6.96
C ARG A 550 1.55 20.61 -7.16
N PRO A 551 2.25 19.95 -8.10
CA PRO A 551 2.09 18.50 -8.33
C PRO A 551 2.52 17.65 -7.12
N ASN A 552 3.41 18.15 -6.27
CA ASN A 552 3.92 17.45 -5.07
C ASN A 552 3.23 17.90 -3.78
N PHE A 553 1.97 18.33 -3.86
CA PHE A 553 1.22 18.77 -2.69
C PHE A 553 1.06 17.63 -1.66
N SER A 554 1.45 17.91 -0.41
CA SER A 554 1.60 16.91 0.65
C SER A 554 0.55 17.00 1.77
N ASN A 555 -0.57 17.70 1.55
CA ASN A 555 -1.69 17.79 2.51
C ASN A 555 -1.25 18.27 3.90
N ALA A 556 -1.47 17.48 4.96
CA ALA A 556 -1.05 17.85 6.31
C ALA A 556 0.48 18.04 6.45
N GLY A 557 1.28 17.53 5.50
CA GLY A 557 2.70 17.82 5.39
C GLY A 557 2.98 19.29 5.04
N GLU A 558 2.11 19.95 4.27
CA GLU A 558 2.23 21.39 4.01
C GLU A 558 1.96 22.22 5.26
N VAL A 559 1.01 21.77 6.10
CA VAL A 559 0.72 22.42 7.38
C VAL A 559 1.92 22.30 8.32
N GLU A 560 2.53 21.12 8.42
CA GLU A 560 3.73 20.91 9.25
C GLU A 560 4.90 21.77 8.78
N ARG A 561 5.14 21.81 7.46
CA ARG A 561 6.17 22.66 6.87
C ARG A 561 5.93 24.13 7.20
N LEU A 562 4.71 24.63 6.97
CA LEU A 562 4.37 26.03 7.25
C LEU A 562 4.53 26.37 8.74
N MET A 563 4.10 25.48 9.64
CA MET A 563 4.30 25.68 11.08
C MET A 563 5.77 25.68 11.48
N ALA A 564 6.60 24.82 10.86
CA ALA A 564 8.03 24.81 11.11
C ALA A 564 8.69 26.12 10.66
N ASP A 565 8.35 26.59 9.45
CA ASP A 565 8.81 27.88 8.92
C ASP A 565 8.37 29.03 9.84
N ALA A 566 7.12 29.01 10.31
CA ALA A 566 6.57 30.03 11.21
C ALA A 566 7.30 30.12 12.55
N LYS A 567 7.66 28.98 13.14
CA LYS A 567 8.46 28.92 14.36
C LYS A 567 9.85 29.55 14.16
N MET A 568 10.51 29.20 13.06
CA MET A 568 11.84 29.75 12.75
C MET A 568 11.79 31.26 12.54
N ASN A 569 10.74 31.77 11.88
CA ASN A 569 10.55 33.21 11.67
C ASN A 569 10.22 33.93 12.99
N TYR A 570 9.39 33.34 13.84
CA TYR A 570 9.10 33.85 15.19
C TYR A 570 10.39 33.94 16.04
N GLU A 571 11.21 32.88 16.04
CA GLU A 571 12.49 32.88 16.74
C GLU A 571 13.42 33.99 16.22
N SER A 572 13.46 34.19 14.90
CA SER A 572 14.24 35.25 14.26
C SER A 572 13.76 36.64 14.67
N ARG A 573 12.44 36.84 14.80
CA ARG A 573 11.81 38.09 15.25
C ARG A 573 12.22 38.47 16.67
N TYR A 574 12.39 37.49 17.55
CA TYR A 574 12.80 37.67 18.94
C TYR A 574 14.29 37.40 19.20
N ALA A 575 15.11 37.20 18.16
CA ALA A 575 16.51 36.82 18.31
C ALA A 575 17.33 37.82 19.14
N ASN A 576 17.01 39.11 19.03
CA ASN A 576 17.68 40.20 19.75
C ASN A 576 16.98 40.61 21.06
N VAL A 577 15.91 39.90 21.45
CA VAL A 577 15.17 40.14 22.70
C VAL A 577 15.64 39.15 23.75
N ASP A 578 15.95 39.64 24.95
CA ASP A 578 16.33 38.80 26.09
C ASP A 578 15.24 37.77 26.37
N VAL A 579 15.61 36.54 26.71
CA VAL A 579 14.67 35.43 26.95
C VAL A 579 13.64 35.78 28.03
N LEU A 580 14.01 36.58 29.02
CA LEU A 580 13.13 37.02 30.10
C LEU A 580 12.10 38.07 29.66
N GLU A 581 12.33 38.76 28.55
CA GLU A 581 11.45 39.80 27.99
C GLU A 581 10.54 39.26 26.86
N ARG A 582 10.72 37.99 26.47
CA ARG A 582 9.90 37.38 25.42
C ARG A 582 8.49 37.08 25.91
N PRO A 583 7.47 37.17 25.04
CA PRO A 583 6.12 36.74 25.37
C PRO A 583 6.11 35.27 25.83
N PHE A 584 5.38 35.00 26.91
CA PHE A 584 5.18 33.63 27.41
C PHE A 584 4.32 32.80 26.46
N GLU A 585 3.27 33.41 25.90
CA GLU A 585 2.43 32.80 24.86
C GLU A 585 3.02 33.08 23.48
N VAL A 586 3.23 32.03 22.70
CA VAL A 586 3.75 32.14 21.33
C VAL A 586 2.58 32.37 20.38
N VAL A 587 2.41 33.63 19.94
CA VAL A 587 1.40 34.04 18.98
C VAL A 587 2.07 34.45 17.67
N PHE A 588 1.82 33.70 16.60
CA PHE A 588 2.33 34.04 15.27
C PHE A 588 1.58 35.21 14.64
N GLU A 589 2.36 36.12 14.07
CA GLU A 589 1.89 37.22 13.25
C GLU A 589 2.09 36.92 11.75
N SER A 590 1.50 37.74 10.89
CA SER A 590 1.57 37.57 9.42
C SER A 590 3.00 37.42 8.88
N GLN A 591 3.96 38.14 9.47
CA GLN A 591 5.38 38.06 9.10
C GLN A 591 6.07 36.77 9.52
N ASP A 592 5.55 36.08 10.54
CA ASP A 592 6.07 34.78 10.93
C ASP A 592 5.60 33.71 9.94
N ILE A 593 4.36 33.79 9.45
CA ILE A 593 3.82 32.86 8.45
C ILE A 593 4.48 33.04 7.08
N ASP A 594 4.60 34.28 6.60
CA ASP A 594 5.30 34.64 5.37
C ASP A 594 6.03 35.97 5.59
N PRO A 595 7.36 36.00 5.64
CA PRO A 595 8.12 37.25 5.74
C PRO A 595 7.80 38.24 4.60
N ASN A 596 7.32 37.73 3.47
CA ASN A 596 6.91 38.51 2.30
C ASN A 596 5.39 38.61 2.17
N PHE A 597 4.60 38.47 3.26
CA PHE A 597 3.13 38.54 3.18
C PHE A 597 2.60 39.82 2.52
N ASN A 598 3.33 40.93 2.69
CA ASN A 598 3.01 42.23 2.09
C ASN A 598 3.51 42.42 0.64
N ARG A 599 4.03 41.37 -0.03
CA ARG A 599 4.60 41.47 -1.39
C ARG A 599 3.67 42.09 -2.42
N THR A 600 2.36 41.89 -2.32
CA THR A 600 1.38 42.48 -3.24
C THR A 600 1.30 44.00 -3.07
N SER A 601 1.49 44.48 -1.83
CA SER A 601 1.51 45.90 -1.45
C SER A 601 2.88 46.54 -1.70
N ALA A 602 3.96 45.82 -1.38
CA ALA A 602 5.35 46.27 -1.50
C ALA A 602 5.93 46.12 -2.92
N GLY A 603 5.32 45.29 -3.75
CA GLY A 603 5.76 45.00 -5.12
C GLY A 603 5.49 46.11 -6.12
N VAL A 604 4.76 47.16 -5.73
CA VAL A 604 4.49 48.33 -6.59
C VAL A 604 5.82 48.96 -7.01
N GLY A 605 6.19 48.74 -8.27
CA GLY A 605 7.46 49.20 -8.85
C GLY A 605 8.57 48.14 -8.99
N THR A 606 8.40 46.93 -8.45
CA THR A 606 9.37 45.82 -8.65
C THR A 606 9.45 45.40 -10.10
N CYS A 607 8.31 45.35 -10.81
CA CYS A 607 8.27 45.04 -12.25
C CYS A 607 9.16 45.99 -13.06
N ARG A 608 9.07 47.30 -12.78
CA ARG A 608 9.92 48.32 -13.40
C ARG A 608 11.39 48.10 -13.07
N LYS A 609 11.74 47.94 -11.80
CA LYS A 609 13.13 47.69 -11.38
C LYS A 609 13.77 46.46 -12.05
N LEU A 610 13.01 45.40 -12.31
CA LEU A 610 13.51 44.18 -12.95
C LEU A 610 13.73 44.32 -14.46
N LEU A 611 12.98 45.20 -15.11
CA LEU A 611 12.88 45.27 -16.57
C LEU A 611 13.47 46.58 -17.15
N GLU A 612 13.66 47.61 -16.34
CA GLU A 612 14.23 48.89 -16.73
C GLU A 612 15.62 48.71 -17.33
N GLY A 613 15.87 49.39 -18.47
CA GLY A 613 17.10 49.24 -19.24
C GLY A 613 17.27 47.93 -20.01
N ARG A 614 16.40 46.93 -19.80
CA ARG A 614 16.46 45.61 -20.47
C ARG A 614 15.42 45.43 -21.56
N VAL A 615 14.28 46.12 -21.45
CA VAL A 615 13.16 46.05 -22.42
C VAL A 615 12.56 47.43 -22.68
N GLY A 616 11.70 47.51 -23.69
CA GLY A 616 10.96 48.74 -24.02
C GLY A 616 9.98 49.18 -22.93
N GLU A 617 9.79 50.50 -22.78
CA GLU A 617 8.91 51.09 -21.76
C GLU A 617 7.45 50.66 -21.92
N ASN A 618 7.01 50.47 -23.17
CA ASN A 618 5.69 49.95 -23.50
C ASN A 618 5.41 48.57 -22.88
N VAL A 619 6.41 47.69 -22.83
CA VAL A 619 6.31 46.36 -22.22
C VAL A 619 6.19 46.49 -20.70
N ILE A 620 7.01 47.34 -20.09
CA ILE A 620 7.00 47.59 -18.63
C ILE A 620 5.63 48.10 -18.20
N VAL A 621 5.10 49.13 -18.87
CA VAL A 621 3.77 49.70 -18.56
C VAL A 621 2.66 48.66 -18.68
N LYS A 622 2.73 47.76 -19.68
CA LYS A 622 1.73 46.70 -19.86
C LYS A 622 1.79 45.67 -18.73
N LEU A 623 2.98 45.25 -18.30
CA LEU A 623 3.13 44.32 -17.18
C LEU A 623 2.78 44.95 -15.83
N GLU A 624 3.12 46.23 -15.61
CA GLU A 624 2.69 47.00 -14.43
C GLU A 624 1.15 47.09 -14.32
N ARG A 625 0.44 47.12 -15.45
CA ARG A 625 -1.03 47.10 -15.44
C ARG A 625 -1.59 45.83 -14.81
N PHE A 626 -1.00 44.66 -15.08
CA PHE A 626 -1.45 43.40 -14.50
C PHE A 626 -1.22 43.35 -12.99
N GLN A 627 -0.09 43.89 -12.52
CA GLN A 627 0.16 44.06 -11.10
C GLN A 627 -0.89 44.94 -10.43
N LYS A 628 -1.24 46.09 -11.04
CA LYS A 628 -2.28 46.98 -10.53
C LYS A 628 -3.66 46.29 -10.50
N LEU A 629 -3.99 45.52 -11.54
CA LEU A 629 -5.25 44.74 -11.59
C LEU A 629 -5.32 43.72 -10.46
N SER A 630 -4.23 42.98 -10.21
CA SER A 630 -4.16 42.02 -9.10
C SER A 630 -4.42 42.69 -7.75
N ILE A 631 -3.79 43.84 -7.50
CA ILE A 631 -3.96 44.59 -6.24
C ILE A 631 -5.41 45.06 -6.07
N VAL A 632 -6.03 45.57 -7.15
CA VAL A 632 -7.42 46.03 -7.12
C VAL A 632 -8.40 44.86 -6.90
N ALA A 633 -8.15 43.71 -7.52
CA ALA A 633 -8.97 42.51 -7.34
C ALA A 633 -8.94 42.03 -5.87
N HIS A 634 -7.74 41.90 -5.29
CA HIS A 634 -7.58 41.55 -3.87
C HIS A 634 -8.30 42.53 -2.95
N LYS A 635 -8.17 43.85 -3.17
CA LYS A 635 -8.85 44.88 -2.36
C LYS A 635 -10.38 44.80 -2.42
N ARG A 636 -10.94 44.15 -3.44
CA ARG A 636 -12.38 43.94 -3.63
C ARG A 636 -12.85 42.55 -3.21
N GLY A 637 -11.97 41.70 -2.68
CA GLY A 637 -12.28 40.30 -2.36
C GLY A 637 -12.58 39.44 -3.59
N LEU A 638 -12.10 39.84 -4.78
CA LEU A 638 -12.25 39.08 -6.02
C LEU A 638 -11.00 38.24 -6.26
N ASP A 639 -11.15 37.05 -6.85
CA ASP A 639 -10.00 36.23 -7.27
C ASP A 639 -9.26 36.97 -8.41
N PRO A 640 -7.99 37.36 -8.23
CA PRO A 640 -7.19 38.00 -9.27
C PRO A 640 -7.05 37.15 -10.55
N ARG A 641 -7.14 35.82 -10.44
CA ARG A 641 -6.94 34.88 -11.56
C ARG A 641 -8.00 34.99 -12.64
N ASP A 642 -9.14 35.59 -12.32
CA ASP A 642 -10.19 35.88 -13.30
C ASP A 642 -9.90 37.14 -14.13
N TRP A 643 -8.96 37.98 -13.68
CA TRP A 643 -8.71 39.31 -14.26
C TRP A 643 -7.30 39.50 -14.81
N VAL A 644 -6.33 38.72 -14.34
CA VAL A 644 -4.96 38.74 -14.85
C VAL A 644 -4.75 37.59 -15.82
N PRO A 645 -4.31 37.87 -17.06
CA PRO A 645 -4.00 36.84 -18.04
C PRO A 645 -2.89 35.92 -17.56
N THR A 646 -2.98 34.63 -17.90
CA THR A 646 -1.93 33.64 -17.61
C THR A 646 -1.26 33.08 -18.86
N ASN A 647 -1.76 33.42 -20.05
CA ASN A 647 -1.24 32.93 -21.32
C ASN A 647 -0.82 34.12 -22.17
N PHE A 648 0.47 34.20 -22.51
CA PHE A 648 1.08 35.36 -23.17
C PHE A 648 1.79 34.96 -24.46
N ILE A 649 1.74 35.86 -25.45
CA ILE A 649 2.57 35.80 -26.65
C ILE A 649 3.55 36.96 -26.61
N PHE A 650 4.85 36.66 -26.53
CA PHE A 650 5.93 37.64 -26.61
C PHE A 650 6.51 37.61 -28.02
N LYS A 651 6.22 38.64 -28.81
CA LYS A 651 6.62 38.70 -30.22
C LYS A 651 7.37 39.98 -30.56
N GLY A 652 8.41 39.87 -31.37
CA GLY A 652 9.25 41.01 -31.74
C GLY A 652 10.59 40.62 -32.35
N PRO A 653 11.38 41.58 -32.85
CA PRO A 653 12.70 41.34 -33.45
C PRO A 653 13.71 40.68 -32.47
N PRO A 654 14.76 40.01 -32.96
CA PRO A 654 15.81 39.42 -32.13
C PRO A 654 16.50 40.46 -31.22
N GLY A 655 16.97 40.02 -30.05
CA GLY A 655 17.73 40.86 -29.10
C GLY A 655 16.99 42.05 -28.47
N THR A 656 15.66 42.06 -28.53
CA THR A 656 14.79 43.09 -27.90
C THR A 656 14.44 42.81 -26.43
N GLY A 657 15.00 41.73 -25.85
CA GLY A 657 14.78 41.36 -24.45
C GLY A 657 13.55 40.47 -24.19
N LYS A 658 12.95 39.84 -25.22
CA LYS A 658 11.79 38.93 -25.07
C LYS A 658 12.02 37.82 -24.04
N THR A 659 13.10 37.07 -24.20
CA THR A 659 13.44 35.95 -23.31
C THR A 659 13.74 36.46 -21.90
N THR A 660 14.46 37.57 -21.77
CA THR A 660 14.72 38.22 -20.47
C THR A 660 13.42 38.59 -19.75
N ALA A 661 12.47 39.22 -20.44
CA ALA A 661 11.16 39.53 -19.87
C ALA A 661 10.41 38.27 -19.46
N ALA A 662 10.44 37.22 -20.29
CA ALA A 662 9.75 35.96 -20.03
C ALA A 662 10.31 35.24 -18.79
N LEU A 663 11.63 35.32 -18.54
CA LEU A 663 12.26 34.78 -17.34
C LEU A 663 11.91 35.59 -16.08
N GLU A 664 11.81 36.92 -16.20
CA GLU A 664 11.42 37.79 -15.06
C GLU A 664 9.93 37.67 -14.70
N MET A 665 9.09 37.14 -15.60
CA MET A 665 7.68 36.84 -15.31
C MET A 665 7.50 35.95 -14.08
N GLY A 666 8.43 35.04 -13.81
CA GLY A 666 8.40 34.18 -12.62
C GLY A 666 8.38 35.00 -11.34
N LYS A 667 9.30 35.96 -11.22
CA LYS A 667 9.37 36.86 -10.08
C LYS A 667 8.16 37.81 -10.01
N ILE A 668 7.75 38.36 -11.15
CA ILE A 668 6.57 39.25 -11.22
C ILE A 668 5.31 38.52 -10.71
N PHE A 669 5.02 37.32 -11.22
CA PHE A 669 3.84 36.56 -10.84
C PHE A 669 3.92 35.97 -9.41
N TYR A 670 5.12 35.71 -8.91
CA TYR A 670 5.35 35.36 -7.51
C TYR A 670 5.09 36.54 -6.56
N ASP A 671 5.56 37.74 -6.91
CA ASP A 671 5.44 38.95 -6.09
C ASP A 671 3.99 39.45 -6.01
N ILE A 672 3.19 39.26 -7.07
CA ILE A 672 1.74 39.56 -7.03
C ILE A 672 0.90 38.46 -6.36
N GLY A 673 1.54 37.40 -5.85
CA GLY A 673 0.89 36.33 -5.09
C GLY A 673 0.19 35.24 -5.91
N PHE A 674 0.38 35.20 -7.23
CA PHE A 674 -0.22 34.19 -8.11
C PHE A 674 0.49 32.85 -8.03
N LEU A 675 1.83 32.88 -8.09
CA LEU A 675 2.64 31.68 -8.12
C LEU A 675 3.22 31.34 -6.75
N SER A 676 3.45 30.05 -6.56
CA SER A 676 4.00 29.51 -5.32
C SER A 676 5.53 29.62 -5.24
N THR A 677 6.19 29.93 -6.36
CA THR A 677 7.63 30.12 -6.51
C THR A 677 7.91 31.08 -7.67
N SER A 678 9.06 31.76 -7.67
CA SER A 678 9.53 32.58 -8.78
C SER A 678 10.23 31.75 -9.89
N THR A 679 10.36 30.44 -9.71
CA THR A 679 11.03 29.55 -10.67
C THR A 679 10.33 29.57 -12.03
N VAL A 680 11.13 29.65 -13.10
CA VAL A 680 10.68 29.52 -14.48
C VAL A 680 11.19 28.21 -15.08
N VAL A 681 10.32 27.52 -15.81
CA VAL A 681 10.68 26.37 -16.65
C VAL A 681 10.79 26.91 -18.08
N SER A 682 12.01 26.99 -18.62
CA SER A 682 12.22 27.30 -20.04
C SER A 682 12.43 26.02 -20.84
N CYS A 683 11.81 25.94 -22.01
CA CYS A 683 12.04 24.90 -22.99
C CYS A 683 11.87 25.45 -24.41
N THR A 684 12.39 24.73 -25.40
CA THR A 684 12.16 25.03 -26.81
C THR A 684 11.01 24.18 -27.35
N SER A 685 10.47 24.52 -28.52
CA SER A 685 9.52 23.65 -29.22
C SER A 685 10.04 22.22 -29.43
N SER A 686 11.35 22.05 -29.63
CA SER A 686 11.98 20.73 -29.79
C SER A 686 11.91 19.83 -28.55
N ASP A 687 11.81 20.43 -27.35
CA ASP A 687 11.65 19.69 -26.09
C ASP A 687 10.24 19.12 -25.90
N LEU A 688 9.25 19.70 -26.60
CA LEU A 688 7.87 19.26 -26.61
C LEU A 688 7.64 18.19 -27.69
N ILE A 689 8.35 18.31 -28.82
CA ILE A 689 8.13 17.49 -30.01
C ILE A 689 8.88 16.14 -29.92
N GLY A 690 8.17 15.04 -30.21
CA GLY A 690 8.74 13.70 -30.30
C GLY A 690 9.60 13.49 -31.55
N GLN A 691 10.55 12.56 -31.48
CA GLN A 691 11.33 12.11 -32.65
C GLN A 691 10.65 10.94 -33.38
N TYR A 692 9.75 10.23 -32.68
CA TYR A 692 9.02 9.06 -33.18
C TYR A 692 7.55 9.08 -32.72
N ILE A 693 6.70 8.33 -33.43
CA ILE A 693 5.25 8.24 -33.17
C ILE A 693 4.98 7.83 -31.71
N GLY A 694 4.09 8.56 -31.03
CA GLY A 694 3.66 8.28 -29.66
C GLY A 694 4.56 8.87 -28.56
N GLN A 695 5.67 9.54 -28.91
CA GLN A 695 6.56 10.17 -27.93
C GLN A 695 6.17 11.62 -27.56
N THR A 696 5.50 12.32 -28.47
CA THR A 696 5.23 13.76 -28.35
C THR A 696 4.29 14.09 -27.20
N ALA A 697 3.15 13.40 -27.09
CA ALA A 697 2.19 13.66 -26.00
C ALA A 697 2.80 13.44 -24.60
N PRO A 698 3.52 12.33 -24.30
CA PRO A 698 4.20 12.16 -23.01
C PRO A 698 5.23 13.26 -22.71
N LYS A 699 6.05 13.66 -23.70
CA LYS A 699 7.05 14.74 -23.54
C LYS A 699 6.38 16.08 -23.22
N THR A 700 5.36 16.45 -23.98
CA THR A 700 4.62 17.70 -23.79
C THR A 700 3.94 17.72 -22.43
N LYS A 701 3.26 16.63 -22.03
CA LYS A 701 2.65 16.49 -20.69
C LYS A 701 3.68 16.64 -19.57
N LEU A 702 4.86 16.04 -19.72
CA LEU A 702 5.91 16.13 -18.71
C LEU A 702 6.37 17.57 -18.49
N GLN A 703 6.57 18.36 -19.55
CA GLN A 703 6.95 19.77 -19.42
C GLN A 703 5.84 20.61 -18.78
N LEU A 704 4.59 20.38 -19.18
CA LEU A 704 3.42 21.05 -18.59
C LEU A 704 3.27 20.73 -17.10
N GLN A 705 3.44 19.46 -16.72
CA GLN A 705 3.41 19.04 -15.32
C GLN A 705 4.56 19.64 -14.50
N LYS A 706 5.78 19.72 -15.05
CA LYS A 706 6.93 20.37 -14.39
C LYS A 706 6.71 21.86 -14.12
N ALA A 707 5.89 22.51 -14.95
CA ALA A 707 5.57 23.92 -14.88
C ALA A 707 4.30 24.26 -14.08
N LEU A 708 3.55 23.27 -13.58
CA LEU A 708 2.43 23.52 -12.66
C LEU A 708 2.89 24.30 -11.42
N GLY A 709 2.20 25.40 -11.13
CA GLY A 709 2.53 26.35 -10.07
C GLY A 709 3.70 27.30 -10.39
N LYS A 710 4.17 27.33 -11.65
CA LYS A 710 5.32 28.10 -12.17
C LYS A 710 4.99 28.83 -13.48
N VAL A 711 5.99 29.51 -14.04
CA VAL A 711 5.95 30.01 -15.43
C VAL A 711 6.60 28.99 -16.37
N LEU A 712 5.93 28.67 -17.47
CA LEU A 712 6.47 27.93 -18.61
C LEU A 712 6.80 28.91 -19.74
N VAL A 713 8.06 28.97 -20.14
CA VAL A 713 8.51 29.73 -21.31
C VAL A 713 8.79 28.74 -22.43
N ILE A 714 8.12 28.91 -23.56
CA ILE A 714 8.36 28.13 -24.78
C ILE A 714 9.06 29.05 -25.77
N GLU A 715 10.37 28.86 -25.91
CA GLU A 715 11.20 29.54 -26.90
C GLU A 715 11.04 28.88 -28.27
N GLU A 716 11.18 29.69 -29.33
CA GLU A 716 10.98 29.26 -30.71
C GLU A 716 9.61 28.60 -30.94
N ALA A 717 8.57 29.16 -30.32
CA ALA A 717 7.21 28.62 -30.34
C ALA A 717 6.63 28.48 -31.76
N GLN A 718 7.16 29.22 -32.74
CA GLN A 718 6.76 29.13 -34.14
C GLN A 718 6.87 27.73 -34.76
N GLN A 719 7.78 26.88 -34.26
CA GLN A 719 7.93 25.50 -34.76
C GLN A 719 6.68 24.65 -34.47
N LEU A 720 5.86 25.04 -33.48
CA LEU A 720 4.56 24.42 -33.26
C LEU A 720 3.60 24.63 -34.44
N LYS A 721 3.90 25.45 -35.44
CA LYS A 721 3.10 25.57 -36.67
C LYS A 721 3.25 24.35 -37.57
N GLU A 722 4.39 23.65 -37.50
CA GLU A 722 4.73 22.59 -38.46
C GLU A 722 3.77 21.38 -38.39
N PRO A 723 3.64 20.61 -39.48
CA PRO A 723 2.84 19.38 -39.51
C PRO A 723 3.44 18.25 -38.66
N HIS A 724 2.75 17.11 -38.60
CA HIS A 724 3.16 15.89 -37.86
C HIS A 724 3.20 16.08 -36.33
N TYR A 725 4.32 15.74 -35.68
CA TYR A 725 4.45 15.68 -34.22
C TYR A 725 4.24 17.03 -33.54
N ALA A 726 4.56 18.15 -34.20
CA ALA A 726 4.22 19.48 -33.72
C ALA A 726 2.70 19.70 -33.60
N SER A 727 1.88 19.03 -34.44
CA SER A 727 0.42 18.98 -34.33
C SER A 727 -0.04 18.46 -32.98
N GLU A 728 0.48 17.30 -32.63
CA GLU A 728 0.20 16.61 -31.38
C GLU A 728 0.62 17.45 -30.16
N ALA A 729 1.82 18.05 -30.17
CA ALA A 729 2.31 18.86 -29.06
C ALA A 729 1.41 20.07 -28.78
N ALA A 730 1.03 20.82 -29.82
CA ALA A 730 0.18 21.99 -29.64
C ALA A 730 -1.27 21.62 -29.29
N ASN A 731 -1.79 20.48 -29.77
CA ASN A 731 -3.11 19.99 -29.34
C ASN A 731 -3.09 19.61 -27.85
N GLU A 732 -2.02 18.98 -27.37
CA GLU A 732 -1.88 18.64 -25.97
C GLU A 732 -1.74 19.88 -25.08
N LEU A 733 -1.02 20.90 -25.56
CA LEU A 733 -0.96 22.22 -24.91
C LEU A 733 -2.35 22.86 -24.80
N ILE A 734 -3.13 22.86 -25.89
CA ILE A 734 -4.52 23.38 -25.90
C ILE A 734 -5.38 22.59 -24.91
N GLN A 735 -5.35 21.26 -24.98
CA GLN A 735 -6.15 20.39 -24.14
C GLN A 735 -5.83 20.62 -22.66
N PHE A 736 -4.54 20.65 -22.31
CA PHE A 736 -4.09 20.86 -20.94
C PHE A 736 -4.53 22.23 -20.39
N LEU A 737 -4.34 23.31 -21.16
CA LEU A 737 -4.70 24.67 -20.75
C LEU A 737 -6.21 24.91 -20.73
N SER A 738 -7.00 24.11 -21.45
CA SER A 738 -8.47 24.19 -21.45
C SER A 738 -9.12 23.47 -20.25
N MET A 739 -8.39 22.62 -19.53
CA MET A 739 -8.91 21.94 -18.35
C MET A 739 -9.14 22.94 -17.21
N VAL A 740 -10.35 22.91 -16.64
CA VAL A 740 -10.73 23.77 -15.51
C VAL A 740 -9.77 23.62 -14.32
N GLU A 741 -9.26 22.40 -14.13
CA GLU A 741 -8.30 22.06 -13.06
C GLU A 741 -6.94 22.78 -13.23
N ASN A 742 -6.55 23.12 -14.45
CA ASN A 742 -5.25 23.75 -14.75
C ASN A 742 -5.36 25.28 -14.93
N LYS A 743 -6.58 25.81 -15.10
CA LYS A 743 -6.82 27.24 -15.30
C LYS A 743 -6.26 28.05 -14.12
N GLY A 744 -5.41 29.03 -14.40
CA GLY A 744 -4.80 29.87 -13.38
C GLY A 744 -3.71 29.20 -12.54
N ARG A 745 -3.35 27.92 -12.82
CA ARG A 745 -2.30 27.18 -12.08
C ARG A 745 -0.94 27.20 -12.76
N ILE A 746 -0.86 27.73 -13.98
CA ILE A 746 0.36 27.85 -14.77
C ILE A 746 0.31 29.16 -15.52
N VAL A 747 1.46 29.82 -15.68
CA VAL A 747 1.60 30.96 -16.58
C VAL A 747 2.40 30.48 -17.79
N VAL A 748 1.88 30.61 -19.00
CA VAL A 748 2.58 30.17 -20.23
C VAL A 748 2.95 31.38 -21.07
N VAL A 749 4.20 31.45 -21.50
CA VAL A 749 4.73 32.49 -22.38
C VAL A 749 5.29 31.85 -23.64
N LEU A 750 4.67 32.12 -24.78
CA LEU A 750 5.18 31.74 -26.09
C LEU A 750 6.08 32.86 -26.62
N VAL A 751 7.34 32.54 -26.92
CA VAL A 751 8.33 33.52 -27.40
C VAL A 751 8.69 33.23 -28.85
N GLY A 752 8.61 34.24 -29.71
CA GLY A 752 8.98 34.09 -31.13
C GLY A 752 9.10 35.42 -31.90
N LEU A 753 9.34 35.33 -33.20
CA LEU A 753 9.35 36.48 -34.11
C LEU A 753 7.94 36.92 -34.48
N THR A 754 7.74 38.21 -34.76
CA THR A 754 6.40 38.78 -35.02
C THR A 754 5.64 38.05 -36.12
N ASP A 755 6.25 37.90 -37.29
CA ASP A 755 5.58 37.30 -38.45
C ASP A 755 5.33 35.81 -38.25
N GLU A 756 6.28 35.10 -37.63
CA GLU A 756 6.17 33.67 -37.37
C GLU A 756 5.09 33.35 -36.33
N MET A 757 4.99 34.15 -35.26
CA MET A 757 3.94 34.00 -34.24
C MET A 757 2.56 34.32 -34.81
N ASN A 758 2.44 35.34 -35.67
CA ASN A 758 1.19 35.63 -36.37
C ASN A 758 0.76 34.44 -37.25
N GLN A 759 1.71 33.83 -37.96
CA GLN A 759 1.45 32.63 -38.77
C GLN A 759 1.07 31.42 -37.92
N LEU A 760 1.70 31.21 -36.75
CA LEU A 760 1.33 30.16 -35.81
C LEU A 760 -0.13 30.31 -35.35
N MET A 761 -0.53 31.52 -34.94
CA MET A 761 -1.90 31.79 -34.49
C MET A 761 -2.93 31.61 -35.61
N ALA A 762 -2.58 31.99 -36.84
CA ALA A 762 -3.42 31.74 -38.01
C ALA A 762 -3.55 30.25 -38.34
N ALA A 763 -2.46 29.49 -38.21
CA ALA A 763 -2.47 28.04 -38.46
C ALA A 763 -3.21 27.25 -37.37
N ARG A 764 -3.29 27.78 -36.14
CA ARG A 764 -3.91 27.10 -34.99
C ARG A 764 -4.87 28.01 -34.22
N PRO A 765 -6.13 28.12 -34.66
CA PRO A 765 -7.14 28.94 -34.00
C PRO A 765 -7.37 28.58 -32.52
N GLY A 766 -7.19 27.31 -32.13
CA GLY A 766 -7.32 26.87 -30.75
C GLY A 766 -6.29 27.50 -29.79
N LEU A 767 -5.07 27.80 -30.27
CA LEU A 767 -4.08 28.57 -29.50
C LEU A 767 -4.50 30.04 -29.39
N SER A 768 -4.99 30.63 -30.48
CA SER A 768 -5.45 32.03 -30.49
C SER A 768 -6.56 32.29 -29.45
N GLY A 769 -7.47 31.33 -29.25
CA GLY A 769 -8.51 31.42 -28.23
C GLY A 769 -8.00 31.36 -26.77
N LEU A 770 -6.85 30.74 -26.53
CA LEU A 770 -6.26 30.60 -25.19
C LEU A 770 -5.20 31.67 -24.89
N PHE A 771 -4.52 32.18 -25.90
CA PHE A 771 -3.44 33.17 -25.81
C PHE A 771 -3.92 34.53 -26.30
N THR A 772 -4.85 35.14 -25.56
CA THR A 772 -5.47 36.41 -25.94
C THR A 772 -4.57 37.63 -25.74
N GLU A 773 -3.46 37.48 -25.01
CA GLU A 773 -2.62 38.60 -24.61
C GLU A 773 -1.26 38.60 -25.29
N GLU A 774 -1.08 39.55 -26.19
CA GLU A 774 0.13 39.73 -26.97
C GLU A 774 0.95 40.91 -26.44
N ILE A 775 2.24 40.69 -26.22
CA ILE A 775 3.21 41.72 -25.87
C ILE A 775 4.18 41.87 -27.05
N LYS A 776 4.12 43.04 -27.69
CA LYS A 776 4.98 43.37 -28.82
C LYS A 776 6.25 44.06 -28.33
N PHE A 777 7.39 43.46 -28.63
CA PHE A 777 8.71 44.02 -28.39
C PHE A 777 9.16 44.74 -29.66
N GLU A 778 9.51 46.01 -29.52
CA GLU A 778 9.97 46.86 -30.61
C GLU A 778 11.49 46.97 -30.58
N ASN A 779 12.07 47.42 -31.70
CA ASN A 779 13.51 47.65 -31.73
C ASN A 779 13.91 48.69 -30.68
N ILE A 780 15.13 48.53 -30.17
CA ILE A 780 15.72 49.47 -29.22
C ILE A 780 15.94 50.81 -29.96
N GLY A 781 15.50 51.91 -29.34
CA GLY A 781 15.70 53.25 -29.88
C GLY A 781 17.20 53.60 -30.01
N PRO A 782 17.61 54.41 -30.99
CA PRO A 782 19.02 54.73 -31.24
C PRO A 782 19.76 55.28 -30.01
N ASP A 783 19.09 56.14 -29.23
CA ASP A 783 19.53 56.71 -27.96
C ASP A 783 19.84 55.64 -26.90
N LYS A 784 18.97 54.63 -26.80
CA LYS A 784 19.16 53.47 -25.93
C LYS A 784 20.23 52.53 -26.46
N CYS A 785 20.39 52.40 -27.79
CA CYS A 785 21.46 51.62 -28.39
C CYS A 785 22.84 52.19 -28.02
N VAL A 786 23.00 53.53 -28.04
CA VAL A 786 24.23 54.21 -27.60
C VAL A 786 24.48 53.94 -26.11
N SER A 787 23.45 54.09 -25.29
CA SER A 787 23.55 53.85 -23.84
C SER A 787 23.95 52.39 -23.53
N LEU A 788 23.36 51.43 -24.25
CA LEU A 788 23.69 50.01 -24.11
C LEU A 788 25.11 49.70 -24.61
N LEU A 789 25.55 50.31 -25.71
CA LEU A 789 26.91 50.17 -26.22
C LEU A 789 27.93 50.66 -25.17
N ASN A 790 27.70 51.84 -24.59
CA ASN A 790 28.57 52.38 -23.54
C ASN A 790 28.63 51.43 -22.33
N HIS A 791 27.49 50.90 -21.90
CA HIS A 791 27.43 49.95 -20.79
C HIS A 791 28.21 48.65 -21.08
N GLU A 792 28.10 48.08 -22.29
CA GLU A 792 28.86 46.88 -22.67
C GLU A 792 30.37 47.14 -22.82
N LEU A 793 30.78 48.33 -23.27
CA LEU A 793 32.19 48.73 -23.32
C LEU A 793 32.80 48.89 -21.92
N GLN A 794 32.05 49.50 -20.98
CA GLN A 794 32.47 49.62 -19.58
C GLN A 794 32.68 48.25 -18.91
N LYS A 795 31.85 47.24 -19.23
CA LYS A 795 32.09 45.85 -18.76
C LYS A 795 33.42 45.29 -19.27
N GLY A 796 33.84 45.68 -20.46
CA GLY A 796 35.14 45.35 -21.05
C GLY A 796 36.29 46.27 -20.58
N GLN A 797 36.05 47.14 -19.59
CA GLN A 797 37.00 48.16 -19.12
C GLN A 797 37.48 49.13 -20.22
N VAL A 798 36.67 49.35 -21.25
CA VAL A 798 36.96 50.32 -22.32
C VAL A 798 36.21 51.61 -22.00
N GLU A 799 36.96 52.70 -21.77
CA GLU A 799 36.37 54.03 -21.58
C GLU A 799 36.01 54.66 -22.94
N ALA A 800 34.76 55.08 -23.08
CA ALA A 800 34.27 55.76 -24.29
C ALA A 800 33.52 57.07 -23.93
N PRO A 801 34.22 58.11 -23.42
CA PRO A 801 33.59 59.35 -22.93
C PRO A 801 32.75 60.07 -23.99
N PHE A 802 33.08 59.90 -25.26
CA PHE A 802 32.34 60.47 -26.37
C PHE A 802 30.93 59.88 -26.55
N LEU A 803 30.64 58.71 -25.98
CA LEU A 803 29.29 58.11 -25.95
C LEU A 803 28.43 58.69 -24.84
N GLU A 804 29.00 59.50 -23.94
CA GLU A 804 28.30 60.11 -22.79
C GLU A 804 27.95 61.59 -23.02
N ASP A 805 28.51 62.22 -24.06
CA ASP A 805 28.25 63.62 -24.43
C ASP A 805 27.37 63.73 -25.69
N PRO A 806 26.05 63.97 -25.54
CA PRO A 806 25.12 64.15 -26.66
C PRO A 806 25.43 65.36 -27.55
N SER A 807 26.22 66.31 -27.07
CA SER A 807 26.61 67.50 -27.82
C SER A 807 27.76 67.23 -28.79
N SER A 808 28.55 66.19 -28.53
CA SER A 808 29.72 65.83 -29.35
C SER A 808 29.33 65.38 -30.77
N THR A 809 30.18 65.71 -31.73
CA THR A 809 30.01 65.29 -33.14
C THR A 809 30.14 63.78 -33.30
N ALA A 810 30.94 63.12 -32.46
CA ALA A 810 31.10 61.67 -32.44
C ALA A 810 29.83 60.96 -31.96
N TYR A 811 29.20 61.43 -30.87
CA TYR A 811 27.92 60.89 -30.40
C TYR A 811 26.84 60.96 -31.47
N LYS A 812 26.68 62.13 -32.11
CA LYS A 812 25.68 62.33 -33.17
C LYS A 812 25.89 61.38 -34.35
N LYS A 813 27.15 61.12 -34.76
CA LYS A 813 27.47 60.14 -35.80
C LYS A 813 27.11 58.70 -35.38
N VAL A 814 27.44 58.30 -34.15
CA VAL A 814 27.07 56.97 -33.65
C VAL A 814 25.55 56.82 -33.57
N LEU A 815 24.84 57.87 -33.16
CA LEU A 815 23.39 57.92 -33.13
C LEU A 815 22.78 57.81 -34.54
N GLU A 816 23.36 58.48 -35.54
CA GLU A 816 22.99 58.34 -36.96
C GLU A 816 23.21 56.90 -37.46
N TYR A 817 24.34 56.28 -37.14
CA TYR A 817 24.57 54.87 -37.50
C TYR A 817 23.55 53.93 -36.88
N PHE A 818 23.21 54.11 -35.60
CA PHE A 818 22.14 53.32 -35.00
C PHE A 818 20.77 53.62 -35.61
N ASN A 819 20.48 54.86 -36.01
CA ASN A 819 19.26 55.20 -36.75
C ASN A 819 19.15 54.45 -38.08
N ASP A 820 20.25 54.36 -38.85
CA ASP A 820 20.27 53.67 -40.13
C ASP A 820 20.15 52.15 -39.94
N VAL A 821 20.91 51.60 -39.00
CA VAL A 821 20.93 50.16 -38.74
C VAL A 821 19.59 49.69 -38.15
N ASN A 822 18.89 50.52 -37.38
CA ASN A 822 17.56 50.19 -36.83
C ASN A 822 16.48 50.01 -37.91
N ARG A 823 16.73 50.48 -39.14
CA ARG A 823 15.85 50.28 -40.31
C ARG A 823 16.12 48.97 -41.05
N LEU A 824 17.22 48.28 -40.74
CA LEU A 824 17.59 47.03 -41.40
C LEU A 824 16.77 45.86 -40.85
N SER A 825 16.25 45.02 -41.74
CA SER A 825 15.54 43.79 -41.37
C SER A 825 16.43 42.76 -40.65
N THR A 826 17.74 42.85 -40.84
CA THR A 826 18.75 41.98 -40.20
C THR A 826 19.16 42.46 -38.80
N TRP A 827 18.70 43.62 -38.35
CA TRP A 827 19.09 44.16 -37.05
C TRP A 827 18.60 43.30 -35.88
N SER A 828 19.53 42.87 -35.02
CA SER A 828 19.27 42.01 -33.86
C SER A 828 19.46 42.72 -32.52
N ASN A 829 19.38 44.05 -32.50
CA ASN A 829 19.37 44.88 -31.29
C ASN A 829 20.56 44.56 -30.35
N ALA A 830 20.29 44.12 -29.12
CA ALA A 830 21.31 43.89 -28.11
C ALA A 830 22.41 42.91 -28.56
N HIS A 831 22.09 41.89 -29.37
CA HIS A 831 23.10 40.93 -29.84
C HIS A 831 24.14 41.58 -30.74
N HIS A 832 23.72 42.43 -31.69
CA HIS A 832 24.66 43.19 -32.51
C HIS A 832 25.40 44.26 -31.73
N ILE A 833 24.77 44.90 -30.73
CA ILE A 833 25.45 45.87 -29.87
C ILE A 833 26.55 45.19 -29.04
N GLN A 834 26.29 44.01 -28.49
CA GLN A 834 27.28 43.21 -27.76
C GLN A 834 28.41 42.75 -28.69
N ALA A 835 28.09 42.29 -29.90
CA ALA A 835 29.09 41.93 -30.90
C ALA A 835 29.96 43.14 -31.30
N LEU A 836 29.35 44.32 -31.45
CA LEU A 836 30.03 45.58 -31.73
C LEU A 836 30.96 45.98 -30.56
N ALA A 837 30.46 45.96 -29.33
CA ALA A 837 31.25 46.25 -28.13
C ALA A 837 32.46 45.31 -28.00
N LYS A 838 32.25 44.01 -28.26
CA LYS A 838 33.33 43.02 -28.26
C LYS A 838 34.34 43.26 -29.37
N SER A 839 33.89 43.65 -30.56
CA SER A 839 34.78 44.02 -31.67
C SER A 839 35.62 45.23 -31.33
N ILE A 840 35.01 46.27 -30.75
CA ILE A 840 35.71 47.49 -30.30
C ILE A 840 36.73 47.14 -29.22
N GLY A 841 36.33 46.37 -28.21
CA GLY A 841 37.22 45.94 -27.14
C GLY A 841 38.39 45.07 -27.63
N PHE A 842 38.15 44.19 -28.61
CA PHE A 842 39.21 43.40 -29.23
C PHE A 842 40.23 44.29 -29.96
N THR A 843 39.76 45.26 -30.75
CA THR A 843 40.65 46.23 -31.43
C THR A 843 41.45 47.05 -30.41
N HIS A 844 40.81 47.52 -29.33
CA HIS A 844 41.49 48.26 -28.27
C HIS A 844 42.57 47.42 -27.59
N LEU A 845 42.29 46.15 -27.28
CA LEU A 845 43.28 45.23 -26.70
C LEU A 845 44.42 44.91 -27.68
N GLN A 846 44.14 44.77 -28.99
CA GLN A 846 45.20 44.61 -30.00
C GLN A 846 46.11 45.83 -30.08
N GLU A 847 45.56 47.05 -30.07
CA GLU A 847 46.35 48.28 -30.05
C GLU A 847 47.23 48.37 -28.80
N MET A 848 46.73 47.94 -27.64
CA MET A 848 47.54 47.87 -26.42
C MET A 848 48.69 46.85 -26.56
N VAL A 849 48.43 45.69 -27.17
CA VAL A 849 49.46 44.67 -27.43
C VAL A 849 50.52 45.19 -28.40
N ASP A 850 50.11 45.80 -29.51
CA ASP A 850 51.02 46.35 -30.52
C ASP A 850 51.85 47.53 -29.99
N ASN A 851 51.26 48.37 -29.12
CA ASN A 851 51.97 49.44 -28.41
C ASN A 851 52.94 48.91 -27.34
N THR A 852 52.67 47.76 -26.71
CA THR A 852 53.62 47.09 -25.78
C THR A 852 54.72 46.30 -26.48
N ALA A 853 54.59 46.01 -27.78
CA ALA A 853 55.61 45.33 -28.58
C ALA A 853 56.56 46.29 -29.33
N SER A 854 56.29 47.60 -29.26
CA SER A 854 57.07 48.67 -29.88
C SER A 854 57.91 49.50 -28.90
N ASP A 855 57.79 49.22 -27.58
CA ASP A 855 58.75 49.56 -26.51
C ASP A 855 59.64 48.35 -26.20
#